data_AF-A0A2T1EP13-F1
#
_entry.id   AF-A0A2T1EP13-F1
#
_cell.length_a   1.000
_cell.length_b   1.000
_cell.length_c   1.000
_cell.angle_alpha   90.00
_cell.angle_beta   90.00
_cell.angle_gamma   90.00
#
_symmetry.space_group_name_H-M   'P 1'
#
loop_
_entity.id
_entity.type
_entity.pdbx_description
1 polymer ?
#
loop_
_entity_poly.entity_id
_entity_poly.type
_entity_poly.pdbx_seq_one_letter_code
_entity_poly.pdbx_strand_id
1 'polypeptide(L)'
;MQDLEANYTPDAASSVSADVSNIVNEPQNITNEPQTFNAEPQTINDLPQTFEREPQTFEREPQSINDETKSISDKAKSISHEPLSINDEPLSISAEPQNINAESQSIVSEPQNAKLFPPLPPLPPLPPTPDPTHQTPPTLPSWHSDLYLEFHRGCYTTHADQKRDNRRAETLLYRAELLTSFATLVASVPYPKVQLEAAWKQVLFNQFHDILPGSSVASVFVDANDAWNQVFADAIFLARGALEAIGQCMLLPPPPHPQAQTVMVFNSLTWERSEIVTVVAQQQPMQSQQDEELNWQVSDLEGQPINLQSCLSTNVPTTSQPKACLVSFLAENIPAIGYRSFWLYPHNQSVQNVPSVTESFVLENEFLRVTINPETGDLSSVLDKVQQREVLNGPGNQLQAFKDSGQYWDAWNIDPNYAQFPLPPAELIHISAIPQVMGTLERCVQVDRTIGQSTFRQTYSLQQGAKMLKMQTRVDWQERHTLVKVSFPLNLEADYATYEIPCGVIQRTTKPETEAEKAQWEVPAMHWADLSDGNYGVSLLNDCKYGYDVKPNQLLLTLLRGAEWPDPDADKGQHFFTYALYPHAGDWKAAQSVKHGYELNMPLMAQVIPANGDDRPQTLPPTASLLDLGADNLVLMAFKQSEDSPDEWILRCYECHGEDAQLTFHSDLGLELGERVDLLERSTDLQTTKGQTATVRPWEIASFRVSSQQSAVSQILNPKLKS
;
A
#
# COMPACT_ATOMS: atom_id res chain seq x y z
N MET A 1 -15.15 -2.85 2.48
CA MET A 1 -15.14 -1.36 2.51
C MET A 1 -13.90 -0.78 1.80
N GLN A 2 -12.70 -1.38 1.89
CA GLN A 2 -11.60 -1.13 0.94
C GLN A 2 -11.91 -1.67 -0.48
N ASP A 3 -12.61 -2.81 -0.61
CA ASP A 3 -13.15 -3.27 -1.90
C ASP A 3 -14.25 -2.37 -2.49
N LEU A 4 -14.84 -1.51 -1.64
CA LEU A 4 -15.78 -0.50 -2.11
C LEU A 4 -15.03 0.68 -2.72
N GLU A 5 -13.87 1.10 -2.21
CA GLU A 5 -13.03 2.12 -2.86
C GLU A 5 -12.42 1.62 -4.18
N ALA A 6 -12.07 0.34 -4.28
CA ALA A 6 -11.66 -0.26 -5.54
C ALA A 6 -12.81 -0.35 -6.57
N ASN A 7 -14.06 -0.18 -6.13
CA ASN A 7 -15.27 -0.14 -6.97
C ASN A 7 -15.98 1.23 -6.96
N TYR A 8 -15.44 2.25 -6.28
CA TYR A 8 -16.00 3.59 -6.22
C TYR A 8 -15.31 4.46 -7.27
N THR A 9 -16.03 4.78 -8.33
CA THR A 9 -15.67 5.88 -9.22
C THR A 9 -15.77 7.20 -8.44
N PRO A 10 -14.74 8.07 -8.44
CA PRO A 10 -14.92 9.44 -8.01
C PRO A 10 -15.69 10.20 -9.09
N ASP A 11 -17.02 10.24 -8.98
CA ASP A 11 -17.85 11.17 -9.74
C ASP A 11 -17.67 12.59 -9.18
N ALA A 12 -16.63 13.27 -9.65
CA ALA A 12 -16.48 14.71 -9.55
C ALA A 12 -15.66 15.28 -10.72
N ALA A 13 -15.94 14.84 -11.95
CA ALA A 13 -15.48 15.53 -13.15
C ALA A 13 -16.41 15.22 -14.34
N SER A 14 -17.63 15.74 -14.31
CA SER A 14 -18.46 15.83 -15.52
C SER A 14 -18.95 17.25 -15.73
N SER A 15 -18.26 18.00 -16.58
CA SER A 15 -18.96 18.68 -17.66
C SER A 15 -18.03 18.93 -18.84
N VAL A 16 -18.54 18.55 -20.01
CA VAL A 16 -18.06 18.84 -21.37
C VAL A 16 -16.98 17.93 -21.95
N SER A 17 -17.41 16.79 -22.52
CA SER A 17 -17.16 16.54 -23.96
C SER A 17 -18.10 15.45 -24.48
N ALA A 18 -18.98 15.81 -25.40
CA ALA A 18 -19.68 14.86 -26.27
C ALA A 18 -18.94 14.82 -27.62
N ASP A 19 -18.79 13.59 -28.13
CA ASP A 19 -18.57 13.18 -29.51
C ASP A 19 -17.46 13.86 -30.34
N VAL A 20 -16.37 13.13 -30.60
CA VAL A 20 -15.73 13.15 -31.92
C VAL A 20 -15.19 11.76 -32.29
N SER A 21 -15.88 11.10 -33.22
CA SER A 21 -15.26 10.13 -34.13
C SER A 21 -15.18 10.74 -35.53
N ASN A 22 -14.02 10.58 -36.17
CA ASN A 22 -13.65 10.93 -37.54
C ASN A 22 -13.30 12.40 -37.84
N ILE A 23 -12.01 12.66 -38.14
CA ILE A 23 -11.51 13.01 -39.49
C ILE A 23 -10.01 13.35 -39.41
N VAL A 24 -9.26 12.75 -40.33
CA VAL A 24 -7.85 13.02 -40.68
C VAL A 24 -7.72 14.42 -41.30
N ASN A 25 -6.80 15.28 -40.81
CA ASN A 25 -5.85 16.10 -41.60
C ASN A 25 -5.07 17.12 -40.73
N GLU A 26 -3.85 17.42 -41.19
CA GLU A 26 -2.79 18.26 -40.59
C GLU A 26 -3.19 19.69 -40.13
N PRO A 27 -2.47 20.31 -39.17
CA PRO A 27 -2.78 21.67 -38.72
C PRO A 27 -2.06 22.75 -39.55
N GLN A 28 -2.84 23.74 -40.01
CA GLN A 28 -2.34 25.09 -40.34
C GLN A 28 -2.73 26.09 -39.25
N ASN A 29 -1.76 26.93 -38.87
CA ASN A 29 -1.84 28.05 -37.93
C ASN A 29 -2.95 29.06 -38.28
N ILE A 30 -3.75 29.50 -37.29
CA ILE A 30 -4.26 30.89 -37.20
C ILE A 30 -4.43 31.31 -35.72
N THR A 31 -3.90 32.50 -35.43
CA THR A 31 -3.94 33.33 -34.22
C THR A 31 -5.34 33.90 -33.89
N ASN A 32 -5.67 34.12 -32.60
CA ASN A 32 -6.27 35.36 -32.07
C ASN A 32 -6.58 35.27 -30.55
N GLU A 33 -6.22 36.33 -29.81
CA GLU A 33 -6.52 36.58 -28.40
C GLU A 33 -8.02 36.91 -28.14
N PRO A 34 -8.55 36.72 -26.91
CA PRO A 34 -9.83 37.32 -26.51
C PRO A 34 -9.70 38.42 -25.43
N GLN A 35 -10.58 39.41 -25.59
CA GLN A 35 -10.78 40.61 -24.76
C GLN A 35 -11.67 40.33 -23.52
N THR A 36 -11.46 41.16 -22.49
CA THR A 36 -12.22 41.32 -21.23
C THR A 36 -13.67 41.78 -21.36
N PHE A 37 -14.56 41.47 -20.40
CA PHE A 37 -15.39 42.45 -19.62
C PHE A 37 -16.33 41.82 -18.56
N ASN A 38 -16.26 42.39 -17.34
CA ASN A 38 -17.21 42.65 -16.23
C ASN A 38 -18.59 41.96 -16.08
N ALA A 39 -18.89 41.54 -14.82
CA ALA A 39 -20.07 41.99 -14.04
C ALA A 39 -19.98 41.56 -12.54
N GLU A 40 -20.31 42.48 -11.61
CA GLU A 40 -20.44 42.29 -10.14
C GLU A 40 -21.76 41.60 -9.74
N PRO A 41 -21.87 41.14 -8.46
CA PRO A 41 -23.11 41.46 -7.73
C PRO A 41 -22.97 41.87 -6.25
N GLN A 42 -24.10 42.41 -5.79
CA GLN A 42 -24.47 43.25 -4.65
C GLN A 42 -24.36 42.66 -3.22
N THR A 43 -24.25 43.59 -2.26
CA THR A 43 -24.30 43.49 -0.78
C THR A 43 -25.65 43.08 -0.17
N ILE A 44 -25.61 42.35 0.97
CA ILE A 44 -26.60 42.42 2.07
C ILE A 44 -25.86 42.36 3.44
N ASN A 45 -26.30 43.21 4.36
CA ASN A 45 -25.85 43.39 5.74
C ASN A 45 -26.33 42.27 6.69
N ASP A 46 -25.54 41.94 7.71
CA ASP A 46 -26.01 41.87 9.11
C ASP A 46 -24.84 41.71 10.11
N LEU A 47 -24.88 42.49 11.20
CA LEU A 47 -24.02 42.41 12.39
C LEU A 47 -24.70 41.51 13.45
N PRO A 48 -23.94 40.86 14.36
CA PRO A 48 -23.88 41.44 15.71
C PRO A 48 -22.57 41.22 16.53
N GLN A 49 -22.33 42.25 17.35
CA GLN A 49 -21.87 42.26 18.75
C GLN A 49 -20.48 41.75 19.20
N THR A 50 -19.80 42.74 19.79
CA THR A 50 -18.55 42.79 20.58
C THR A 50 -18.42 41.79 21.74
N PHE A 51 -17.20 41.29 21.95
CA PHE A 51 -16.63 41.07 23.28
C PHE A 51 -15.17 41.55 23.32
N GLU A 52 -14.91 42.45 24.26
CA GLU A 52 -13.60 43.00 24.62
C GLU A 52 -12.77 41.97 25.39
N ARG A 53 -11.48 41.85 25.08
CA ARG A 53 -10.39 41.66 26.07
C ARG A 53 -9.02 41.85 25.42
N GLU A 54 -8.27 42.82 25.95
CA GLU A 54 -6.87 43.11 25.65
C GLU A 54 -5.93 41.96 26.03
N PRO A 55 -4.78 41.84 25.36
CA PRO A 55 -3.55 41.42 26.02
C PRO A 55 -2.51 42.54 26.08
N GLN A 56 -1.87 42.62 27.24
CA GLN A 56 -0.80 43.53 27.59
C GLN A 56 0.44 43.32 26.72
N THR A 57 1.09 44.44 26.43
CA THR A 57 2.37 44.58 25.73
C THR A 57 3.54 43.94 26.49
N PHE A 58 4.48 43.34 25.76
CA PHE A 58 5.90 43.55 26.04
C PHE A 58 6.70 43.63 24.73
N GLU A 59 7.42 44.74 24.63
CA GLU A 59 8.20 45.24 23.51
C GLU A 59 9.47 44.41 23.27
N ARG A 60 9.82 44.21 21.99
CA ARG A 60 11.06 44.74 21.39
C ARG A 60 11.16 44.37 19.91
N GLU A 61 11.07 45.38 19.06
CA GLU A 61 11.59 45.35 17.68
C GLU A 61 13.13 45.23 17.68
N PRO A 62 13.77 44.86 16.54
CA PRO A 62 14.06 45.89 15.54
C PRO A 62 13.87 45.48 14.07
N GLN A 63 13.29 46.44 13.34
CA GLN A 63 13.76 47.01 12.06
C GLN A 63 13.57 46.23 10.76
N SER A 64 12.60 46.73 10.01
CA SER A 64 12.39 46.64 8.56
C SER A 64 13.61 47.06 7.72
N ILE A 65 13.81 46.36 6.61
CA ILE A 65 14.28 46.96 5.35
C ILE A 65 13.24 46.62 4.27
N ASN A 66 12.56 47.66 3.78
CA ASN A 66 11.84 47.64 2.52
C ASN A 66 12.86 47.57 1.39
N ASP A 67 12.59 46.77 0.35
CA ASP A 67 12.80 47.23 -1.02
C ASP A 67 11.95 46.45 -2.03
N GLU A 68 11.59 47.18 -3.07
CA GLU A 68 10.46 46.99 -4.00
C GLU A 68 10.54 45.72 -4.86
N THR A 69 9.39 45.06 -5.00
CA THR A 69 9.12 44.06 -6.04
C THR A 69 9.19 44.67 -7.44
N LYS A 70 10.13 44.20 -8.25
CA LYS A 70 10.07 44.31 -9.72
C LYS A 70 9.96 42.92 -10.35
N SER A 71 8.86 42.74 -11.08
CA SER A 71 8.59 41.64 -12.01
C SER A 71 9.71 41.48 -13.05
N ILE A 72 10.15 40.25 -13.28
CA ILE A 72 10.79 39.81 -14.52
C ILE A 72 10.24 38.42 -14.87
N SER A 73 9.42 38.39 -15.93
CA SER A 73 9.11 37.21 -16.72
C SER A 73 10.35 36.75 -17.50
N ASP A 74 10.68 35.46 -17.51
CA ASP A 74 11.28 34.85 -18.71
C ASP A 74 11.20 33.32 -18.73
N LYS A 75 10.97 32.80 -19.93
CA LYS A 75 10.72 31.40 -20.30
C LYS A 75 11.93 30.50 -20.05
N ALA A 76 11.73 29.37 -19.37
CA ALA A 76 12.71 28.30 -19.30
C ALA A 76 12.83 27.56 -20.65
N LYS A 77 14.06 27.46 -21.16
CA LYS A 77 14.44 26.51 -22.23
C LYS A 77 15.24 25.37 -21.61
N SER A 78 14.92 24.15 -22.01
CA SER A 78 15.61 22.91 -21.65
C SER A 78 17.08 22.90 -22.05
N ILE A 79 17.93 22.33 -21.21
CA ILE A 79 19.28 21.87 -21.60
C ILE A 79 19.36 20.38 -21.21
N SER A 80 19.37 19.53 -22.23
CA SER A 80 19.81 18.14 -22.15
C SER A 80 21.34 18.12 -22.05
N HIS A 81 21.95 17.25 -21.24
CA HIS A 81 23.27 16.62 -21.45
C HIS A 81 23.40 15.39 -20.52
N GLU A 82 23.95 14.29 -21.05
CA GLU A 82 24.22 13.02 -20.36
C GLU A 82 25.36 13.16 -19.33
N PRO A 83 25.37 12.41 -18.21
CA PRO A 83 26.46 12.47 -17.25
C PRO A 83 27.66 11.61 -17.68
N LEU A 84 28.84 12.22 -17.70
CA LEU A 84 30.13 11.53 -17.75
C LEU A 84 30.51 11.02 -16.35
N SER A 85 31.10 9.83 -16.29
CA SER A 85 31.53 9.12 -15.07
C SER A 85 32.52 9.92 -14.22
N ILE A 86 32.29 9.98 -12.91
CA ILE A 86 33.25 10.47 -11.90
C ILE A 86 33.91 9.23 -11.27
N ASN A 87 35.19 9.02 -11.61
CA ASN A 87 36.09 8.15 -10.86
C ASN A 87 36.90 9.04 -9.92
N ASP A 88 36.48 9.16 -8.65
CA ASP A 88 37.33 9.53 -7.51
C ASP A 88 36.55 9.27 -6.21
N GLU A 89 37.16 8.58 -5.24
CA GLU A 89 36.57 8.29 -3.92
C GLU A 89 36.45 9.59 -3.08
N PRO A 90 35.27 9.94 -2.53
CA PRO A 90 35.15 11.12 -1.70
C PRO A 90 35.52 10.81 -0.24
N LEU A 91 36.72 11.22 0.17
CA LEU A 91 37.04 11.45 1.59
C LEU A 91 36.81 12.93 1.90
N SER A 92 35.70 13.20 2.60
CA SER A 92 35.13 14.49 3.00
C SER A 92 34.25 15.20 1.96
N ILE A 93 32.97 15.38 2.31
CA ILE A 93 32.07 16.33 1.67
C ILE A 93 32.00 17.52 2.63
N SER A 94 32.87 18.52 2.43
CA SER A 94 32.72 19.83 3.07
C SER A 94 32.01 20.81 2.13
N ALA A 95 31.05 20.32 1.35
CA ALA A 95 30.23 21.13 0.47
C ALA A 95 28.87 21.32 1.13
N GLU A 96 28.48 22.56 1.39
CA GLU A 96 27.07 22.89 1.62
C GLU A 96 26.25 22.33 0.44
N PRO A 97 25.15 21.61 0.69
CA PRO A 97 24.32 21.10 -0.39
C PRO A 97 23.81 22.28 -1.23
N GLN A 98 24.20 22.30 -2.50
CA GLN A 98 23.80 23.32 -3.46
C GLN A 98 22.30 23.20 -3.76
N ASN A 99 21.48 23.90 -2.99
CA ASN A 99 20.17 24.34 -3.46
C ASN A 99 20.15 25.87 -3.44
N ILE A 100 19.75 26.43 -4.59
CA ILE A 100 19.83 27.84 -5.01
C ILE A 100 21.23 28.26 -5.48
N ASN A 101 21.42 28.12 -6.79
CA ASN A 101 22.49 28.76 -7.53
C ASN A 101 22.23 30.27 -7.61
N ALA A 102 22.63 30.98 -6.55
CA ALA A 102 22.97 32.39 -6.60
C ALA A 102 24.29 32.52 -5.85
N GLU A 103 25.40 32.46 -6.58
CA GLU A 103 26.67 32.94 -6.05
C GLU A 103 26.45 34.32 -5.43
N SER A 104 26.50 34.40 -4.11
CA SER A 104 26.68 35.67 -3.44
C SER A 104 28.08 36.15 -3.80
N GLN A 105 28.17 36.99 -4.83
CA GLN A 105 29.35 37.79 -5.11
C GLN A 105 29.52 38.85 -4.00
N SER A 106 29.76 38.41 -2.76
CA SER A 106 29.99 39.29 -1.63
C SER A 106 30.63 38.60 -0.44
N ILE A 107 31.54 37.65 -0.65
CA ILE A 107 32.58 37.32 0.36
C ILE A 107 33.95 37.20 -0.33
N VAL A 108 34.34 38.27 -1.03
CA VAL A 108 35.76 38.56 -1.31
C VAL A 108 36.07 39.93 -0.70
N SER A 109 35.89 40.04 0.60
CA SER A 109 36.53 41.07 1.41
C SER A 109 36.77 40.48 2.78
N GLU A 110 37.99 39.94 2.98
CA GLU A 110 38.51 39.72 4.32
C GLU A 110 38.30 41.00 5.15
N PRO A 111 37.71 40.95 6.34
CA PRO A 111 37.76 42.09 7.24
C PRO A 111 39.22 42.28 7.65
N GLN A 112 39.86 43.35 7.16
CA GLN A 112 41.24 43.75 7.49
C GLN A 112 41.50 44.07 8.97
N ASN A 113 40.64 43.66 9.91
CA ASN A 113 40.83 43.85 11.34
C ASN A 113 40.42 42.62 12.16
N ALA A 114 41.20 41.54 12.05
CA ALA A 114 41.14 40.42 12.99
C ALA A 114 42.55 39.97 13.42
N LYS A 115 43.34 40.88 14.00
CA LYS A 115 44.54 40.51 14.79
C LYS A 115 44.14 39.98 16.17
N LEU A 116 43.44 38.85 16.27
CA LEU A 116 43.11 38.26 17.58
C LEU A 116 42.95 36.73 17.63
N PHE A 117 43.26 35.97 16.56
CA PHE A 117 43.27 34.49 16.62
C PHE A 117 44.67 33.92 16.31
N PRO A 118 45.15 32.92 17.07
CA PRO A 118 46.36 32.18 16.69
C PRO A 118 46.13 31.45 15.36
N PRO A 119 47.16 31.26 14.51
CA PRO A 119 47.02 30.53 13.27
C PRO A 119 46.56 29.09 13.56
N LEU A 120 45.55 28.63 12.81
CA LEU A 120 45.13 27.23 12.80
C LEU A 120 46.34 26.35 12.45
N PRO A 121 46.49 25.17 13.09
CA PRO A 121 47.55 24.23 12.72
C PRO A 121 47.37 23.83 11.25
N PRO A 122 48.47 23.70 10.48
CA PRO A 122 48.38 23.21 9.11
C PRO A 122 47.78 21.81 9.09
N LEU A 123 46.86 21.57 8.15
CA LEU A 123 46.34 20.23 7.86
C LEU A 123 47.52 19.28 7.62
N PRO A 124 47.53 18.07 8.22
CA PRO A 124 48.56 17.09 7.94
C PRO A 124 48.59 16.79 6.43
N PRO A 125 49.78 16.62 5.83
CA PRO A 125 49.87 16.24 4.43
C PRO A 125 49.13 14.92 4.22
N LEU A 126 48.39 14.83 3.10
CA LEU A 126 47.78 13.57 2.65
C LEU A 126 48.84 12.46 2.72
N PRO A 127 48.53 11.31 3.33
CA PRO A 127 49.45 10.18 3.32
C PRO A 127 49.75 9.82 1.84
N PRO A 128 51.00 9.45 1.50
CA PRO A 128 51.31 9.00 0.16
C PRO A 128 50.39 7.82 -0.19
N THR A 129 49.90 7.80 -1.42
CA THR A 129 49.15 6.66 -1.97
C THR A 129 49.95 5.38 -1.72
N PRO A 130 49.41 4.39 -0.99
CA PRO A 130 50.15 3.19 -0.65
C PRO A 130 50.49 2.40 -1.92
N ASP A 131 51.74 1.92 -1.99
CA ASP A 131 52.23 0.99 -3.01
C ASP A 131 51.33 -0.27 -3.02
N PRO A 132 50.66 -0.61 -4.13
CA PRO A 132 49.64 -1.66 -4.18
C PRO A 132 50.21 -3.08 -3.98
N THR A 133 51.52 -3.24 -3.84
CA THR A 133 52.16 -4.56 -3.86
C THR A 133 52.40 -5.23 -2.51
N HIS A 134 52.24 -4.56 -1.36
CA HIS A 134 52.64 -5.18 -0.07
C HIS A 134 51.93 -4.70 1.21
N GLN A 135 50.60 -4.60 1.23
CA GLN A 135 49.86 -4.57 2.51
C GLN A 135 48.57 -5.38 2.40
N THR A 136 48.40 -6.37 3.28
CA THR A 136 47.08 -6.95 3.54
C THR A 136 46.20 -5.79 4.01
N PRO A 137 45.11 -5.43 3.29
CA PRO A 137 44.26 -4.34 3.73
C PRO A 137 43.77 -4.62 5.16
N PRO A 138 43.72 -3.61 6.04
CA PRO A 138 43.23 -3.80 7.39
C PRO A 138 41.82 -4.40 7.32
N THR A 139 41.55 -5.44 8.11
CA THR A 139 40.20 -6.00 8.25
C THR A 139 39.31 -4.91 8.84
N LEU A 140 38.46 -4.33 8.01
CA LEU A 140 37.46 -3.35 8.44
C LEU A 140 36.45 -4.03 9.37
N PRO A 141 35.90 -3.32 10.38
CA PRO A 141 34.80 -3.84 11.19
C PRO A 141 33.61 -4.22 10.29
N SER A 142 32.95 -5.33 10.61
CA SER A 142 31.70 -5.75 9.95
C SER A 142 30.50 -5.42 10.83
N TRP A 143 29.45 -4.87 10.23
CA TRP A 143 28.17 -4.59 10.89
C TRP A 143 27.12 -5.58 10.36
N HIS A 144 26.65 -6.47 11.23
CA HIS A 144 25.68 -7.53 10.89
C HIS A 144 24.30 -7.24 11.48
N SER A 145 23.75 -6.07 11.13
CA SER A 145 22.40 -5.63 11.49
C SER A 145 21.98 -4.51 10.54
N ASP A 146 20.80 -3.93 10.72
CA ASP A 146 20.45 -2.68 10.05
C ASP A 146 21.24 -1.51 10.63
N LEU A 147 21.45 -0.46 9.82
CA LEU A 147 22.01 0.81 10.30
C LEU A 147 20.89 1.63 10.94
N TYR A 148 20.41 1.17 12.09
CA TYR A 148 19.31 1.82 12.80
C TYR A 148 19.71 3.25 13.20
N LEU A 149 19.00 4.24 12.65
CA LEU A 149 19.15 5.62 13.04
C LEU A 149 18.44 5.83 14.39
N GLU A 150 19.20 6.12 15.43
CA GLU A 150 18.68 6.35 16.80
C GLU A 150 17.94 7.69 16.96
N PHE A 151 17.43 8.25 15.86
CA PHE A 151 16.77 9.54 15.74
C PHE A 151 15.68 9.47 14.67
N HIS A 152 14.82 10.49 14.60
CA HIS A 152 13.76 10.60 13.59
C HIS A 152 12.71 9.47 13.62
N ARG A 153 12.42 8.90 14.80
CA ARG A 153 11.46 7.79 14.96
C ARG A 153 10.01 8.16 14.66
N GLY A 154 9.68 9.45 14.68
CA GLY A 154 8.38 9.99 14.31
C GLY A 154 8.07 9.90 12.81
N CYS A 155 9.11 9.82 11.97
CA CYS A 155 8.99 9.67 10.52
C CYS A 155 8.22 8.41 10.09
N TYR A 156 8.11 7.40 10.95
CA TYR A 156 7.32 6.18 10.65
C TYR A 156 5.82 6.44 10.70
N THR A 157 5.38 7.53 11.34
CA THR A 157 3.96 7.78 11.65
C THR A 157 3.43 9.09 11.09
N THR A 158 4.16 10.20 11.22
CA THR A 158 3.71 11.54 10.79
C THR A 158 3.34 11.56 9.31
N HIS A 159 2.29 12.26 8.88
CA HIS A 159 1.74 12.15 7.52
C HIS A 159 1.40 10.70 7.16
N ALA A 160 0.52 10.11 7.96
CA ALA A 160 0.04 8.76 7.81
C ALA A 160 -0.69 8.53 6.48
N ASP A 161 -1.26 9.58 5.89
CA ASP A 161 -1.80 9.60 4.54
C ASP A 161 -0.73 9.24 3.50
N GLN A 162 0.46 9.86 3.57
CA GLN A 162 1.56 9.60 2.62
C GLN A 162 2.06 8.15 2.72
N LYS A 163 2.09 7.57 3.93
CA LYS A 163 2.46 6.16 4.16
C LYS A 163 1.45 5.20 3.54
N ARG A 164 0.16 5.48 3.76
CA ARG A 164 -0.95 4.73 3.18
C ARG A 164 -0.93 4.80 1.66
N ASP A 165 -0.76 6.00 1.14
CA ASP A 165 -0.84 6.27 -0.29
C ASP A 165 0.38 5.69 -1.03
N ASN A 166 1.56 5.70 -0.41
CA ASN A 166 2.72 4.97 -0.92
C ASN A 166 2.45 3.47 -1.04
N ARG A 167 1.99 2.81 0.03
CA ARG A 167 1.75 1.36 0.00
C ARG A 167 0.66 0.99 -1.01
N ARG A 168 -0.37 1.81 -1.10
CA ARG A 168 -1.44 1.68 -2.11
C ARG A 168 -0.88 1.83 -3.52
N ALA A 169 -0.03 2.83 -3.77
CA ALA A 169 0.58 3.07 -5.08
C ALA A 169 1.47 1.90 -5.51
N GLU A 170 2.35 1.42 -4.62
CA GLU A 170 3.22 0.25 -4.86
C GLU A 170 2.38 -0.98 -5.23
N THR A 171 1.32 -1.25 -4.47
CA THR A 171 0.43 -2.40 -4.71
C THR A 171 -0.34 -2.28 -6.03
N LEU A 172 -0.87 -1.09 -6.33
CA LEU A 172 -1.63 -0.85 -7.56
C LEU A 172 -0.74 -0.91 -8.80
N LEU A 173 0.46 -0.32 -8.76
CA LEU A 173 1.39 -0.38 -9.89
C LEU A 173 1.95 -1.78 -10.10
N TYR A 174 2.27 -2.51 -9.03
CA TYR A 174 2.63 -3.93 -9.14
C TYR A 174 1.54 -4.72 -9.89
N ARG A 175 0.27 -4.54 -9.51
CA ARG A 175 -0.86 -5.20 -10.18
C ARG A 175 -1.03 -4.76 -11.63
N ALA A 176 -0.95 -3.46 -11.89
CA ALA A 176 -1.08 -2.92 -13.23
C ALA A 176 0.00 -3.48 -14.16
N GLU A 177 1.25 -3.48 -13.70
CA GLU A 177 2.39 -4.05 -14.43
C GLU A 177 2.23 -5.56 -14.68
N LEU A 178 1.90 -6.31 -13.63
CA LEU A 178 1.65 -7.76 -13.72
C LEU A 178 0.53 -8.10 -14.71
N LEU A 179 -0.63 -7.45 -14.57
CA LEU A 179 -1.80 -7.74 -15.39
C LEU A 179 -1.60 -7.29 -16.84
N THR A 180 -1.01 -6.11 -17.06
CA THR A 180 -0.73 -5.64 -18.42
C THR A 180 0.30 -6.51 -19.12
N SER A 181 1.26 -7.08 -18.39
CA SER A 181 2.19 -8.10 -18.92
C SER A 181 1.43 -9.33 -19.45
N PHE A 182 0.50 -9.87 -18.67
CA PHE A 182 -0.32 -10.99 -19.13
C PHE A 182 -1.25 -10.60 -20.28
N ALA A 183 -1.90 -9.43 -20.21
CA ALA A 183 -2.75 -8.95 -21.30
C ALA A 183 -1.98 -8.81 -22.61
N THR A 184 -0.70 -8.40 -22.57
CA THR A 184 0.18 -8.40 -23.74
C THR A 184 0.46 -9.81 -24.25
N LEU A 185 0.78 -10.74 -23.36
CA LEU A 185 1.08 -12.13 -23.72
C LEU A 185 -0.11 -12.88 -24.31
N VAL A 186 -1.33 -12.68 -23.77
CA VAL A 186 -2.49 -13.54 -24.09
C VAL A 186 -3.53 -12.85 -24.96
N ALA A 187 -3.67 -11.53 -24.84
CA ALA A 187 -4.69 -10.76 -25.51
C ALA A 187 -4.13 -9.82 -26.59
N SER A 188 -2.80 -9.87 -26.84
CA SER A 188 -2.10 -9.03 -27.81
C SER A 188 -2.31 -7.52 -27.60
N VAL A 189 -2.58 -7.11 -26.35
CA VAL A 189 -2.68 -5.70 -25.98
C VAL A 189 -1.27 -5.11 -25.85
N PRO A 190 -0.95 -3.97 -26.47
CA PRO A 190 0.37 -3.36 -26.33
C PRO A 190 0.73 -3.10 -24.86
N TYR A 191 1.94 -3.46 -24.46
CA TYR A 191 2.43 -3.22 -23.11
C TYR A 191 2.58 -1.70 -22.86
N PRO A 192 1.94 -1.12 -21.83
CA PRO A 192 1.87 0.33 -21.61
C PRO A 192 3.13 0.88 -20.91
N LYS A 193 4.30 0.62 -21.51
CA LYS A 193 5.62 0.92 -20.91
C LYS A 193 5.77 2.37 -20.46
N VAL A 194 5.42 3.33 -21.34
CA VAL A 194 5.60 4.77 -21.07
C VAL A 194 4.72 5.23 -19.92
N GLN A 195 3.48 4.75 -19.84
CA GLN A 195 2.54 5.08 -18.78
C GLN A 195 3.00 4.52 -17.43
N LEU A 196 3.42 3.24 -17.40
CA LEU A 196 3.97 2.60 -16.21
C LEU A 196 5.24 3.32 -15.73
N GLU A 197 6.16 3.66 -16.65
CA GLU A 197 7.39 4.40 -16.31
C GLU A 197 7.08 5.77 -15.73
N ALA A 198 6.14 6.51 -16.31
CA ALA A 198 5.73 7.82 -15.79
C ALA A 198 5.13 7.71 -14.38
N ALA A 199 4.26 6.72 -14.14
CA ALA A 199 3.65 6.50 -12.84
C ALA A 199 4.69 6.06 -11.78
N TRP A 200 5.59 5.12 -12.11
CA TRP A 200 6.67 4.72 -11.21
C TRP A 200 7.59 5.87 -10.85
N LYS A 201 7.94 6.76 -11.80
CA LYS A 201 8.73 7.95 -11.50
C LYS A 201 8.04 8.90 -10.53
N GLN A 202 6.72 9.04 -10.60
CA GLN A 202 5.96 9.85 -9.63
C GLN A 202 5.99 9.21 -8.23
N VAL A 203 5.80 7.89 -8.14
CA VAL A 203 5.91 7.18 -6.86
C VAL A 203 7.31 7.36 -6.26
N LEU A 204 8.36 7.09 -7.03
CA LEU A 204 9.75 7.20 -6.57
C LEU A 204 10.11 8.65 -6.18
N PHE A 205 9.55 9.66 -6.86
CA PHE A 205 9.73 11.06 -6.49
C PHE A 205 9.11 11.35 -5.11
N ASN A 206 7.89 10.88 -4.87
CA ASN A 206 7.24 11.06 -3.57
C ASN A 206 7.84 10.17 -2.46
N GLN A 207 8.60 9.12 -2.82
CA GLN A 207 9.43 8.34 -1.88
C GLN A 207 10.69 9.08 -1.42
N PHE A 208 10.89 10.33 -1.84
CA PHE A 208 11.98 11.16 -1.34
C PHE A 208 11.95 11.24 0.20
N HIS A 209 13.13 11.26 0.81
CA HIS A 209 13.34 11.06 2.24
C HIS A 209 12.79 12.19 3.14
N ASP A 210 12.31 13.30 2.58
CA ASP A 210 11.58 14.33 3.32
C ASP A 210 10.08 14.40 2.96
N ILE A 211 9.65 13.73 1.88
CA ILE A 211 8.25 13.65 1.47
C ILE A 211 7.60 12.46 2.17
N LEU A 212 8.02 11.23 1.84
CA LEU A 212 7.41 10.01 2.40
C LEU A 212 7.52 9.96 3.93
N PRO A 213 8.65 10.34 4.56
CA PRO A 213 8.76 10.44 6.01
C PRO A 213 7.85 11.48 6.67
N GLY A 214 7.19 12.35 5.90
CA GLY A 214 6.21 13.29 6.44
C GLY A 214 6.87 14.51 7.05
N SER A 215 7.96 14.99 6.46
CA SER A 215 8.85 15.95 7.11
C SER A 215 9.16 17.15 6.23
N SER A 216 8.22 17.49 5.35
CA SER A 216 8.23 18.66 4.47
C SER A 216 7.14 19.66 4.87
N VAL A 217 7.20 20.87 4.32
CA VAL A 217 6.15 21.87 4.53
C VAL A 217 4.84 21.47 3.83
N ALA A 218 3.71 21.95 4.33
CA ALA A 218 2.35 21.63 3.84
C ALA A 218 2.19 21.65 2.32
N SER A 219 2.78 22.64 1.62
CA SER A 219 2.64 22.77 0.15
C SER A 219 3.21 21.58 -0.62
N VAL A 220 4.23 20.91 -0.09
CA VAL A 220 4.81 19.71 -0.70
C VAL A 220 3.79 18.57 -0.72
N PHE A 221 2.97 18.45 0.32
CA PHE A 221 1.96 17.39 0.40
C PHE A 221 0.75 17.66 -0.49
N VAL A 222 0.46 18.92 -0.85
CA VAL A 222 -0.54 19.24 -1.88
C VAL A 222 -0.11 18.63 -3.21
N ASP A 223 1.13 18.91 -3.64
CA ASP A 223 1.68 18.36 -4.90
C ASP A 223 1.82 16.83 -4.85
N ALA A 224 2.27 16.28 -3.71
CA ALA A 224 2.41 14.84 -3.53
C ALA A 224 1.05 14.13 -3.63
N ASN A 225 -0.01 14.70 -3.03
CA ASN A 225 -1.37 14.15 -3.07
C ASN A 225 -1.97 14.16 -4.49
N ASP A 226 -1.73 15.20 -5.28
CA ASP A 226 -2.15 15.23 -6.67
C ASP A 226 -1.45 14.13 -7.48
N ALA A 227 -0.14 13.93 -7.27
CA ALA A 227 0.61 12.85 -7.89
C ALA A 227 0.10 11.46 -7.47
N TRP A 228 -0.23 11.24 -6.19
CA TRP A 228 -0.82 9.99 -5.73
C TRP A 228 -2.14 9.68 -6.43
N ASN A 229 -3.03 10.67 -6.50
CA ASN A 229 -4.32 10.51 -7.16
C ASN A 229 -4.18 10.15 -8.64
N GLN A 230 -3.22 10.77 -9.34
CA GLN A 230 -2.93 10.45 -10.73
C GLN A 230 -2.42 9.01 -10.88
N VAL A 231 -1.45 8.59 -10.06
CA VAL A 231 -0.94 7.21 -10.04
C VAL A 231 -2.05 6.20 -9.78
N PHE A 232 -2.94 6.48 -8.83
CA PHE A 232 -4.08 5.60 -8.54
C PHE A 232 -5.01 5.45 -9.74
N ALA A 233 -5.38 6.57 -10.38
CA ALA A 233 -6.24 6.56 -11.54
C ALA A 233 -5.63 5.75 -12.69
N ASP A 234 -4.35 5.99 -13.00
CA ASP A 234 -3.64 5.30 -14.08
C ASP A 234 -3.50 3.80 -13.79
N ALA A 235 -3.05 3.44 -12.60
CA ALA A 235 -2.85 2.04 -12.23
C ALA A 235 -4.17 1.24 -12.21
N ILE A 236 -5.25 1.83 -11.67
CA ILE A 236 -6.58 1.20 -11.65
C ILE A 236 -7.10 1.02 -13.08
N PHE A 237 -6.96 2.05 -13.93
CA PHE A 237 -7.38 1.99 -15.32
C PHE A 237 -6.65 0.88 -16.09
N LEU A 238 -5.31 0.83 -15.98
CA LEU A 238 -4.48 -0.19 -16.61
C LEU A 238 -4.82 -1.60 -16.12
N ALA A 239 -4.95 -1.80 -14.81
CA ALA A 239 -5.25 -3.10 -14.22
C ALA A 239 -6.64 -3.62 -14.63
N ARG A 240 -7.69 -2.77 -14.59
CA ARG A 240 -9.05 -3.16 -15.01
C ARG A 240 -9.14 -3.46 -16.49
N GLY A 241 -8.50 -2.63 -17.33
CA GLY A 241 -8.45 -2.86 -18.78
C GLY A 241 -7.72 -4.16 -19.13
N ALA A 242 -6.64 -4.47 -18.41
CA ALA A 242 -5.92 -5.73 -18.57
C ALA A 242 -6.75 -6.95 -18.14
N LEU A 243 -7.44 -6.89 -16.99
CA LEU A 243 -8.33 -7.98 -16.56
C LEU A 243 -9.48 -8.22 -17.54
N GLU A 244 -10.08 -7.14 -18.06
CA GLU A 244 -11.11 -7.25 -19.09
C GLU A 244 -10.57 -7.91 -20.36
N ALA A 245 -9.39 -7.49 -20.83
CA ALA A 245 -8.73 -8.06 -22.00
C ALA A 245 -8.40 -9.55 -21.82
N ILE A 246 -7.89 -9.96 -20.65
CA ILE A 246 -7.62 -11.37 -20.32
C ILE A 246 -8.94 -12.14 -20.27
N GLY A 247 -9.97 -11.59 -19.63
CA GLY A 247 -11.27 -12.23 -19.49
C GLY A 247 -12.00 -12.47 -20.81
N GLN A 248 -11.83 -11.58 -21.78
CA GLN A 248 -12.38 -11.72 -23.13
C GLN A 248 -11.70 -12.86 -23.94
N CYS A 249 -10.50 -13.30 -23.56
CA CYS A 249 -9.79 -14.42 -24.20
C CYS A 249 -10.19 -15.80 -23.63
N MET A 250 -11.11 -15.87 -22.68
CA MET A 250 -11.53 -17.13 -22.04
C MET A 250 -12.51 -17.93 -22.91
N LEU A 251 -12.28 -19.24 -22.99
CA LEU A 251 -13.22 -20.20 -23.52
C LEU A 251 -14.17 -20.66 -22.41
N LEU A 252 -15.39 -20.13 -22.40
CA LEU A 252 -16.38 -20.40 -21.36
C LEU A 252 -17.37 -21.52 -21.77
N PRO A 253 -17.85 -22.34 -20.82
CA PRO A 253 -18.95 -23.26 -21.09
C PRO A 253 -20.26 -22.50 -21.34
N PRO A 254 -21.32 -23.17 -21.84
CA PRO A 254 -22.64 -22.56 -21.96
C PRO A 254 -23.13 -22.00 -20.61
N PRO A 255 -23.68 -20.78 -20.56
CA PRO A 255 -24.12 -20.18 -19.31
C PRO A 255 -25.33 -20.93 -18.71
N PRO A 256 -25.44 -21.01 -17.37
CA PRO A 256 -26.57 -21.67 -16.69
C PRO A 256 -27.88 -20.86 -16.79
N HIS A 257 -27.80 -19.59 -17.19
CA HIS A 257 -28.92 -18.67 -17.30
C HIS A 257 -28.73 -17.68 -18.47
N PRO A 258 -29.78 -17.27 -19.22
CA PRO A 258 -29.64 -16.35 -20.35
C PRO A 258 -29.07 -14.96 -20.01
N GLN A 259 -29.24 -14.53 -18.76
CA GLN A 259 -28.69 -13.27 -18.23
C GLN A 259 -27.44 -13.48 -17.36
N ALA A 260 -26.79 -14.64 -17.46
CA ALA A 260 -25.58 -14.89 -16.70
C ALA A 260 -24.43 -13.99 -17.17
N GLN A 261 -23.70 -13.48 -16.19
CA GLN A 261 -22.48 -12.70 -16.37
C GLN A 261 -21.31 -13.51 -15.84
N THR A 262 -20.16 -13.38 -16.49
CA THR A 262 -18.92 -14.02 -16.02
C THR A 262 -18.27 -13.13 -14.97
N VAL A 263 -17.95 -13.69 -13.83
CA VAL A 263 -17.11 -13.05 -12.81
C VAL A 263 -15.74 -13.70 -12.87
N MET A 264 -14.70 -12.93 -13.16
CA MET A 264 -13.31 -13.37 -13.01
C MET A 264 -12.82 -12.95 -11.62
N VAL A 265 -12.21 -13.88 -10.89
CA VAL A 265 -11.48 -13.59 -9.66
C VAL A 265 -9.99 -13.89 -9.89
N PHE A 266 -9.16 -12.85 -9.77
CA PHE A 266 -7.73 -12.91 -10.02
C PHE A 266 -6.93 -12.79 -8.72
N ASN A 267 -5.95 -13.67 -8.57
CA ASN A 267 -4.96 -13.69 -7.49
C ASN A 267 -3.62 -13.20 -8.02
N SER A 268 -3.04 -12.19 -7.36
CA SER A 268 -1.75 -11.57 -7.73
C SER A 268 -0.57 -12.08 -6.89
N LEU A 269 -0.80 -13.04 -5.99
CA LEU A 269 0.21 -13.62 -5.10
C LEU A 269 0.64 -15.03 -5.55
N THR A 270 1.81 -15.47 -5.10
CA THR A 270 2.50 -16.69 -5.54
C THR A 270 1.97 -17.99 -4.94
N TRP A 271 0.86 -17.96 -4.22
CA TRP A 271 0.22 -19.13 -3.63
C TRP A 271 -1.28 -19.15 -3.91
N GLU A 272 -1.84 -20.36 -4.01
CA GLU A 272 -3.29 -20.55 -4.08
C GLU A 272 -3.95 -20.04 -2.80
N ARG A 273 -5.10 -19.37 -2.92
CA ARG A 273 -5.87 -18.87 -1.78
C ARG A 273 -7.35 -18.81 -2.05
N SER A 274 -8.11 -18.71 -0.97
CA SER A 274 -9.55 -18.50 -0.98
C SER A 274 -9.88 -17.24 -0.18
N GLU A 275 -10.79 -16.40 -0.69
CA GLU A 275 -11.20 -15.17 -0.02
C GLU A 275 -12.66 -14.85 -0.32
N ILE A 276 -13.35 -14.19 0.62
CA ILE A 276 -14.66 -13.62 0.34
C ILE A 276 -14.44 -12.38 -0.53
N VAL A 277 -14.96 -12.42 -1.75
CA VAL A 277 -14.90 -11.30 -2.69
C VAL A 277 -16.27 -10.67 -2.85
N THR A 278 -16.31 -9.41 -3.30
CA THR A 278 -17.56 -8.70 -3.59
C THR A 278 -17.55 -8.13 -5.00
N VAL A 279 -18.65 -8.35 -5.72
CA VAL A 279 -18.89 -7.76 -7.04
C VAL A 279 -20.18 -6.96 -7.06
N VAL A 280 -20.23 -5.96 -7.94
CA VAL A 280 -21.43 -5.15 -8.15
C VAL A 280 -22.25 -5.80 -9.26
N ALA A 281 -23.41 -6.34 -8.91
CA ALA A 281 -24.37 -6.86 -9.87
C ALA A 281 -25.30 -5.72 -10.33
N GLN A 282 -25.22 -5.39 -11.62
CA GLN A 282 -26.08 -4.36 -12.22
C GLN A 282 -27.35 -4.99 -12.80
N GLN A 283 -28.50 -4.48 -12.36
CA GLN A 283 -29.78 -4.79 -13.02
C GLN A 283 -29.86 -4.04 -14.35
N GLN A 284 -30.31 -4.70 -15.43
CA GLN A 284 -30.66 -3.98 -16.65
C GLN A 284 -31.81 -2.98 -16.38
N PRO A 285 -31.89 -1.86 -17.13
CA PRO A 285 -32.93 -0.85 -16.92
C PRO A 285 -34.33 -1.47 -16.94
N MET A 286 -35.08 -1.29 -15.86
CA MET A 286 -36.40 -1.90 -15.67
C MET A 286 -37.37 -1.42 -16.75
N GLN A 287 -38.05 -2.34 -17.43
CA GLN A 287 -39.11 -2.01 -18.40
C GLN A 287 -40.49 -1.89 -17.74
N SER A 288 -40.64 -2.25 -16.45
CA SER A 288 -41.92 -2.22 -15.74
C SER A 288 -41.78 -1.87 -14.24
N GLN A 289 -42.84 -1.30 -13.65
CA GLN A 289 -42.90 -0.97 -12.21
C GLN A 289 -43.29 -2.18 -11.31
N GLN A 290 -43.37 -3.40 -11.86
CA GLN A 290 -43.83 -4.60 -11.14
C GLN A 290 -42.76 -5.66 -10.93
N ASP A 291 -41.52 -5.41 -11.33
CA ASP A 291 -40.44 -6.37 -11.17
C ASP A 291 -39.95 -6.39 -9.71
N GLU A 292 -40.11 -7.54 -9.06
CA GLU A 292 -39.65 -7.84 -7.70
C GLU A 292 -38.13 -7.63 -7.56
N GLU A 293 -37.62 -7.39 -6.35
CA GLU A 293 -36.18 -7.36 -6.09
C GLU A 293 -35.55 -8.70 -6.52
N LEU A 294 -34.81 -8.69 -7.63
CA LEU A 294 -34.07 -9.86 -8.09
C LEU A 294 -32.93 -10.14 -7.10
N ASN A 295 -32.98 -11.31 -6.47
CA ASN A 295 -31.81 -11.87 -5.80
C ASN A 295 -30.81 -12.33 -6.86
N TRP A 296 -29.54 -12.42 -6.48
CA TRP A 296 -28.48 -12.89 -7.35
C TRP A 296 -27.89 -14.19 -6.81
N GLN A 297 -27.50 -15.09 -7.72
CA GLN A 297 -26.83 -16.34 -7.41
C GLN A 297 -25.47 -16.36 -8.08
N VAL A 298 -24.46 -16.82 -7.33
CA VAL A 298 -23.14 -17.17 -7.86
C VAL A 298 -23.02 -18.69 -7.97
N SER A 299 -22.49 -19.20 -9.08
CA SER A 299 -22.16 -20.62 -9.23
C SER A 299 -20.75 -20.79 -9.76
N ASP A 300 -20.17 -21.99 -9.57
CA ASP A 300 -19.03 -22.41 -10.39
C ASP A 300 -19.44 -22.59 -11.86
N LEU A 301 -18.48 -22.94 -12.71
CA LEU A 301 -18.68 -23.06 -14.15
C LEU A 301 -19.38 -24.36 -14.54
N GLU A 302 -19.40 -25.35 -13.65
CA GLU A 302 -20.19 -26.57 -13.72
C GLU A 302 -21.67 -26.32 -13.36
N GLY A 303 -22.01 -25.10 -12.92
CA GLY A 303 -23.36 -24.68 -12.55
C GLY A 303 -23.76 -25.08 -11.13
N GLN A 304 -22.80 -25.51 -10.29
CA GLN A 304 -23.05 -25.76 -8.87
C GLN A 304 -23.09 -24.43 -8.09
N PRO A 305 -24.18 -24.13 -7.39
CA PRO A 305 -24.31 -22.91 -6.59
C PRO A 305 -23.21 -22.79 -5.51
N ILE A 306 -22.64 -21.59 -5.38
CA ILE A 306 -21.79 -21.26 -4.22
C ILE A 306 -22.70 -21.01 -3.01
N ASN A 307 -22.56 -21.87 -2.00
CA ASN A 307 -23.44 -21.86 -0.82
C ASN A 307 -23.14 -20.68 0.12
N LEU A 308 -21.89 -20.24 0.18
CA LEU A 308 -21.45 -19.11 0.99
C LEU A 308 -21.51 -17.82 0.16
N GLN A 309 -22.71 -17.22 0.10
CA GLN A 309 -22.95 -15.96 -0.58
C GLN A 309 -23.92 -15.05 0.19
N SER A 310 -23.87 -13.75 -0.12
CA SER A 310 -24.82 -12.73 0.34
C SER A 310 -25.11 -11.74 -0.78
N CYS A 311 -26.35 -11.26 -0.88
CA CYS A 311 -26.73 -10.14 -1.74
C CYS A 311 -27.28 -9.02 -0.85
N LEU A 312 -26.73 -7.82 -0.96
CA LEU A 312 -27.22 -6.63 -0.30
C LEU A 312 -27.63 -5.59 -1.34
N SER A 313 -28.93 -5.31 -1.40
CA SER A 313 -29.51 -4.26 -2.25
C SER A 313 -29.03 -2.90 -1.75
N THR A 314 -28.34 -2.14 -2.60
CA THR A 314 -27.95 -0.76 -2.28
C THR A 314 -28.96 0.19 -2.88
N ASN A 315 -29.64 0.96 -2.02
CA ASN A 315 -30.51 2.03 -2.47
C ASN A 315 -29.62 3.25 -2.79
N VAL A 316 -29.27 3.44 -4.06
CA VAL A 316 -28.74 4.73 -4.52
C VAL A 316 -29.92 5.69 -4.67
N PRO A 317 -29.98 6.81 -3.93
CA PRO A 317 -31.12 7.72 -3.94
C PRO A 317 -31.07 8.67 -5.16
N THR A 318 -31.07 8.13 -6.36
CA THR A 318 -31.26 8.92 -7.60
C THR A 318 -32.18 8.18 -8.57
N THR A 319 -33.21 8.86 -9.06
CA THR A 319 -34.34 8.33 -9.83
C THR A 319 -34.01 7.88 -11.26
N SER A 320 -32.74 7.77 -11.63
CA SER A 320 -32.29 7.51 -13.00
C SER A 320 -31.17 6.47 -13.13
N GLN A 321 -30.64 5.90 -12.03
CA GLN A 321 -29.62 4.85 -12.10
C GLN A 321 -30.22 3.45 -11.82
N PRO A 322 -29.72 2.39 -12.48
CA PRO A 322 -30.11 1.03 -12.17
C PRO A 322 -29.78 0.70 -10.71
N LYS A 323 -30.68 0.01 -10.01
CA LYS A 323 -30.39 -0.53 -8.68
C LYS A 323 -29.20 -1.50 -8.78
N ALA A 324 -28.19 -1.30 -7.94
CA ALA A 324 -27.04 -2.19 -7.83
C ALA A 324 -27.18 -3.09 -6.59
N CYS A 325 -26.97 -4.41 -6.75
CA CYS A 325 -26.78 -5.32 -5.60
C CYS A 325 -25.28 -5.55 -5.41
N LEU A 326 -24.80 -5.45 -4.18
CA LEU A 326 -23.50 -5.99 -3.81
C LEU A 326 -23.67 -7.49 -3.57
N VAL A 327 -22.93 -8.30 -4.33
CA VAL A 327 -22.94 -9.76 -4.20
C VAL A 327 -21.59 -10.19 -3.66
N SER A 328 -21.57 -10.74 -2.46
CA SER A 328 -20.38 -11.27 -1.81
C SER A 328 -20.42 -12.79 -1.80
N PHE A 329 -19.31 -13.46 -2.09
CA PHE A 329 -19.20 -14.91 -2.06
C PHE A 329 -17.79 -15.38 -1.74
N LEU A 330 -17.65 -16.60 -1.21
CA LEU A 330 -16.34 -17.24 -1.03
C LEU A 330 -15.81 -17.72 -2.39
N ALA A 331 -14.77 -17.06 -2.89
CA ALA A 331 -14.05 -17.49 -4.08
C ALA A 331 -12.98 -18.50 -3.66
N GLU A 332 -13.24 -19.79 -3.86
CA GLU A 332 -12.37 -20.87 -3.41
C GLU A 332 -11.30 -21.25 -4.44
N ASN A 333 -10.11 -21.60 -3.95
CA ASN A 333 -9.01 -22.23 -4.69
C ASN A 333 -8.62 -21.41 -5.92
N ILE A 334 -8.35 -20.12 -5.72
CA ILE A 334 -7.89 -19.24 -6.78
C ILE A 334 -6.38 -19.46 -6.96
N PRO A 335 -5.92 -19.95 -8.13
CA PRO A 335 -4.54 -20.36 -8.32
C PRO A 335 -3.52 -19.25 -8.03
N ALA A 336 -2.27 -19.64 -7.74
CA ALA A 336 -1.14 -18.71 -7.68
C ALA A 336 -1.01 -17.94 -9.00
N ILE A 337 -0.80 -16.62 -8.91
CA ILE A 337 -0.70 -15.64 -10.01
C ILE A 337 -1.58 -16.06 -11.19
N GLY A 338 -2.89 -16.02 -10.96
CA GLY A 338 -3.84 -16.73 -11.79
C GLY A 338 -5.27 -16.33 -11.49
N TYR A 339 -6.21 -17.01 -12.14
CA TYR A 339 -7.62 -16.69 -11.97
C TYR A 339 -8.50 -17.92 -12.02
N ARG A 340 -9.71 -17.75 -11.48
CA ARG A 340 -10.85 -18.66 -11.65
C ARG A 340 -12.10 -17.85 -11.99
N SER A 341 -12.92 -18.38 -12.87
CA SER A 341 -14.18 -17.74 -13.29
C SER A 341 -15.40 -18.38 -12.64
N PHE A 342 -16.45 -17.59 -12.48
CA PHE A 342 -17.72 -17.95 -11.88
C PHE A 342 -18.88 -17.37 -12.70
N TRP A 343 -20.07 -17.93 -12.56
CA TRP A 343 -21.29 -17.35 -13.11
C TRP A 343 -22.03 -16.51 -12.07
N LEU A 344 -22.53 -15.35 -12.46
CA LEU A 344 -23.41 -14.49 -11.69
C LEU A 344 -24.72 -14.28 -12.47
N TYR A 345 -25.86 -14.64 -11.88
CA TYR A 345 -27.16 -14.53 -12.58
C TYR A 345 -28.33 -14.25 -11.63
N PRO A 346 -29.45 -13.68 -12.14
CA PRO A 346 -30.65 -13.48 -11.36
C PRO A 346 -31.26 -14.80 -10.84
N HIS A 347 -31.78 -14.79 -9.63
CA HIS A 347 -32.40 -15.95 -8.98
C HIS A 347 -33.66 -15.56 -8.18
N ASN A 348 -34.72 -16.37 -8.30
CA ASN A 348 -36.05 -16.05 -7.74
C ASN A 348 -36.27 -16.53 -6.29
N GLN A 349 -35.31 -17.22 -5.68
CA GLN A 349 -35.43 -17.63 -4.27
C GLN A 349 -34.63 -16.70 -3.36
N SER A 350 -35.26 -16.28 -2.27
CA SER A 350 -34.58 -15.58 -1.20
C SER A 350 -33.56 -16.52 -0.55
N VAL A 351 -32.29 -16.11 -0.55
CA VAL A 351 -31.27 -16.76 0.28
C VAL A 351 -31.73 -16.63 1.72
N GLN A 352 -31.75 -17.75 2.45
CA GLN A 352 -32.36 -17.86 3.77
C GLN A 352 -31.83 -16.78 4.73
N ASN A 353 -32.75 -16.05 5.38
CA ASN A 353 -32.46 -15.25 6.56
C ASN A 353 -31.94 -16.17 7.68
N VAL A 354 -30.70 -15.96 8.11
CA VAL A 354 -30.05 -16.65 9.22
C VAL A 354 -30.28 -15.84 10.52
N PRO A 355 -30.39 -16.50 11.70
CA PRO A 355 -31.22 -16.03 12.80
C PRO A 355 -30.70 -14.77 13.48
N SER A 356 -31.63 -14.06 14.12
CA SER A 356 -31.37 -12.93 15.00
C SER A 356 -30.33 -13.29 16.05
N VAL A 357 -29.12 -12.73 15.91
CA VAL A 357 -28.06 -12.86 16.92
C VAL A 357 -28.60 -12.25 18.21
N THR A 358 -28.81 -13.13 19.18
CA THR A 358 -29.27 -12.84 20.54
C THR A 358 -28.16 -13.32 21.46
N GLU A 359 -27.00 -12.69 21.40
CA GLU A 359 -25.99 -12.74 22.46
C GLU A 359 -25.02 -11.56 22.28
N SER A 360 -24.70 -10.94 23.42
CA SER A 360 -23.82 -9.77 23.64
C SER A 360 -22.56 -9.77 22.78
N PHE A 361 -22.05 -8.57 22.42
CA PHE A 361 -20.84 -8.25 21.62
C PHE A 361 -19.72 -9.31 21.57
N VAL A 362 -19.99 -10.44 20.89
CA VAL A 362 -19.11 -11.60 20.75
C VAL A 362 -19.07 -11.98 19.27
N LEU A 363 -17.87 -12.11 18.74
CA LEU A 363 -17.61 -12.59 17.38
C LEU A 363 -17.02 -14.00 17.49
N GLU A 364 -17.55 -14.96 16.73
CA GLU A 364 -17.06 -16.33 16.77
C GLU A 364 -17.14 -16.99 15.39
N ASN A 365 -16.07 -17.70 15.03
CA ASN A 365 -15.98 -18.56 13.85
C ASN A 365 -15.30 -19.89 14.22
N GLU A 366 -14.79 -20.63 13.24
CA GLU A 366 -14.12 -21.92 13.44
C GLU A 366 -12.81 -21.81 14.24
N PHE A 367 -12.12 -20.68 14.17
CA PHE A 367 -10.76 -20.48 14.69
C PHE A 367 -10.71 -19.61 15.94
N LEU A 368 -11.53 -18.56 16.02
CA LEU A 368 -11.48 -17.56 17.08
C LEU A 368 -12.84 -17.38 17.74
N ARG A 369 -12.81 -17.07 19.04
CA ARG A 369 -13.93 -16.47 19.77
C ARG A 369 -13.46 -15.20 20.46
N VAL A 370 -14.02 -14.07 20.04
CA VAL A 370 -13.62 -12.72 20.47
C VAL A 370 -14.76 -12.09 21.25
N THR A 371 -14.50 -11.63 22.46
CA THR A 371 -15.47 -10.93 23.31
C THR A 371 -15.07 -9.47 23.44
N ILE A 372 -16.04 -8.58 23.25
CA ILE A 372 -15.84 -7.13 23.31
C ILE A 372 -16.52 -6.60 24.57
N ASN A 373 -15.80 -5.76 25.31
CA ASN A 373 -16.32 -5.13 26.52
C ASN A 373 -17.40 -4.09 26.16
N PRO A 374 -18.65 -4.22 26.63
CA PRO A 374 -19.72 -3.26 26.33
C PRO A 374 -19.51 -1.87 26.93
N GLU A 375 -18.66 -1.73 27.94
CA GLU A 375 -18.41 -0.47 28.66
C GLU A 375 -17.24 0.33 28.05
N THR A 376 -16.24 -0.35 27.50
CA THR A 376 -15.03 0.29 26.94
C THR A 376 -14.91 0.14 25.42
N GLY A 377 -15.52 -0.89 24.85
CA GLY A 377 -15.32 -1.27 23.44
C GLY A 377 -14.00 -1.97 23.15
N ASP A 378 -13.17 -2.22 24.16
CA ASP A 378 -11.93 -3.01 24.02
C ASP A 378 -12.23 -4.50 23.92
N LEU A 379 -11.25 -5.27 23.45
CA LEU A 379 -11.32 -6.73 23.48
C LEU A 379 -11.08 -7.21 24.91
N SER A 380 -12.06 -7.88 25.51
CA SER A 380 -11.91 -8.49 26.84
C SER A 380 -11.39 -9.92 26.79
N SER A 381 -11.54 -10.60 25.64
CA SER A 381 -11.02 -11.95 25.41
C SER A 381 -10.87 -12.20 23.91
N VAL A 382 -9.79 -12.88 23.53
CA VAL A 382 -9.54 -13.48 22.21
C VAL A 382 -9.09 -14.91 22.46
N LEU A 383 -10.02 -15.85 22.34
CA LEU A 383 -9.75 -17.27 22.49
C LEU A 383 -9.34 -17.86 21.13
N ASP A 384 -8.12 -18.38 21.04
CA ASP A 384 -7.71 -19.28 19.97
C ASP A 384 -8.35 -20.66 20.22
N LYS A 385 -9.29 -21.05 19.37
CA LYS A 385 -10.03 -22.31 19.45
C LYS A 385 -9.23 -23.49 18.91
N VAL A 386 -8.19 -23.27 18.12
CA VAL A 386 -7.31 -24.34 17.65
C VAL A 386 -6.39 -24.76 18.78
N GLN A 387 -5.74 -23.80 19.44
CA GLN A 387 -4.80 -24.06 20.54
C GLN A 387 -5.47 -24.10 21.92
N GLN A 388 -6.77 -23.82 21.99
CA GLN A 388 -7.56 -23.82 23.23
C GLN A 388 -6.95 -22.92 24.32
N ARG A 389 -6.52 -21.71 23.91
CA ARG A 389 -5.78 -20.77 24.76
C ARG A 389 -6.31 -19.35 24.60
N GLU A 390 -6.39 -18.66 25.73
CA GLU A 390 -6.64 -17.22 25.77
C GLU A 390 -5.37 -16.47 25.31
N VAL A 391 -5.53 -15.61 24.29
CA VAL A 391 -4.45 -14.83 23.67
C VAL A 391 -4.08 -13.62 24.52
N LEU A 392 -5.06 -12.97 25.15
CA LEU A 392 -4.85 -11.72 25.87
C LEU A 392 -4.70 -11.95 27.37
N ASN A 393 -3.88 -11.15 28.04
CA ASN A 393 -3.81 -11.12 29.52
C ASN A 393 -4.35 -9.81 30.13
N GLY A 394 -4.94 -8.95 29.29
CA GLY A 394 -5.54 -7.66 29.63
C GLY A 394 -6.38 -7.12 28.46
N PRO A 395 -6.87 -5.86 28.53
CA PRO A 395 -7.66 -5.25 27.45
C PRO A 395 -6.87 -5.18 26.14
N GLY A 396 -7.35 -5.87 25.10
CA GLY A 396 -6.79 -5.84 23.76
C GLY A 396 -7.43 -4.76 22.89
N ASN A 397 -6.72 -4.33 21.85
CA ASN A 397 -7.13 -3.21 21.01
C ASN A 397 -7.40 -1.91 21.81
N GLN A 398 -6.65 -1.72 22.88
CA GLN A 398 -6.77 -0.52 23.71
C GLN A 398 -6.09 0.65 23.01
N LEU A 399 -6.84 1.72 22.72
CA LEU A 399 -6.27 2.97 22.23
C LEU A 399 -5.63 3.73 23.38
N GLN A 400 -4.33 3.97 23.29
CA GLN A 400 -3.53 4.66 24.28
C GLN A 400 -2.99 5.96 23.70
N ALA A 401 -3.34 7.09 24.33
CA ALA A 401 -2.92 8.42 23.92
C ALA A 401 -1.85 8.96 24.88
N PHE A 402 -0.86 9.64 24.33
CA PHE A 402 0.26 10.21 25.08
C PHE A 402 0.53 11.62 24.60
N LYS A 403 1.01 12.46 25.53
CA LYS A 403 1.57 13.75 25.14
C LYS A 403 2.87 13.51 24.38
N ASP A 404 2.96 14.10 23.19
CA ASP A 404 4.12 14.01 22.31
C ASP A 404 4.57 15.44 21.98
N SER A 405 5.40 16.00 22.86
CA SER A 405 5.81 17.41 22.79
C SER A 405 7.21 17.59 23.36
N GLY A 406 7.99 18.55 22.84
CA GLY A 406 9.21 19.00 23.50
C GLY A 406 10.52 18.46 22.93
N GLN A 407 10.47 17.81 21.76
CA GLN A 407 11.65 17.53 20.94
C GLN A 407 11.87 18.59 19.87
N TYR A 408 13.12 18.79 19.47
CA TYR A 408 13.44 19.51 18.23
C TYR A 408 13.05 18.64 17.04
N TRP A 409 12.59 19.27 15.95
CA TRP A 409 12.09 18.61 14.74
C TRP A 409 10.89 17.69 15.03
N ASP A 410 9.77 18.32 15.31
CA ASP A 410 8.53 17.70 15.80
C ASP A 410 8.01 16.55 14.90
N ALA A 411 7.84 16.81 13.59
CA ALA A 411 7.46 15.78 12.62
C ALA A 411 8.44 14.59 12.58
N TRP A 412 9.73 14.82 12.82
CA TRP A 412 10.73 13.77 12.80
C TRP A 412 10.76 12.95 14.09
N ASN A 413 10.59 13.55 15.26
CA ASN A 413 10.89 12.90 16.53
C ASN A 413 9.66 12.72 17.42
N ILE A 414 9.41 11.48 17.84
CA ILE A 414 8.57 11.20 19.01
C ILE A 414 9.37 11.54 20.28
N ASP A 415 8.74 12.18 21.27
CA ASP A 415 9.36 12.40 22.58
C ASP A 415 9.74 11.07 23.23
N PRO A 416 11.03 10.76 23.49
CA PRO A 416 11.44 9.50 24.12
C PRO A 416 10.83 9.26 25.52
N ASN A 417 10.27 10.30 26.16
CA ASN A 417 9.60 10.19 27.45
C ASN A 417 8.06 10.19 27.34
N TYR A 418 7.47 10.07 26.14
CA TYR A 418 6.01 10.11 25.94
C TYR A 418 5.25 9.19 26.91
N ALA A 419 5.81 8.01 27.21
CA ALA A 419 5.20 7.01 28.09
C ALA A 419 5.02 7.49 29.54
N GLN A 420 5.76 8.51 29.97
CA GLN A 420 5.61 9.15 31.29
C GLN A 420 4.45 10.14 31.35
N PHE A 421 3.87 10.49 30.19
CA PHE A 421 2.81 11.49 30.04
C PHE A 421 1.58 10.92 29.32
N PRO A 422 0.94 9.86 29.87
CA PRO A 422 -0.31 9.35 29.33
C PRO A 422 -1.42 10.42 29.41
N LEU A 423 -2.23 10.50 28.37
CA LEU A 423 -3.46 11.28 28.34
C LEU A 423 -4.63 10.44 28.86
N PRO A 424 -5.80 11.06 29.13
CA PRO A 424 -6.99 10.30 29.51
C PRO A 424 -7.32 9.17 28.52
N PRO A 425 -7.84 8.02 29.01
CA PRO A 425 -8.15 6.88 28.17
C PRO A 425 -9.26 7.23 27.16
N ALA A 426 -9.32 6.47 26.07
CA ALA A 426 -10.40 6.62 25.09
C ALA A 426 -11.76 6.34 25.74
N GLU A 427 -12.73 7.23 25.50
CA GLU A 427 -14.08 7.13 26.05
C GLU A 427 -15.00 6.48 25.02
N LEU A 428 -15.79 5.49 25.44
CA LEU A 428 -16.77 4.85 24.57
C LEU A 428 -17.95 5.79 24.33
N ILE A 429 -18.23 6.09 23.06
CA ILE A 429 -19.43 6.83 22.64
C ILE A 429 -20.57 5.85 22.36
N HIS A 430 -20.27 4.83 21.54
CA HIS A 430 -21.28 3.92 21.02
C HIS A 430 -20.67 2.58 20.64
N ILE A 431 -21.39 1.50 20.91
CA ILE A 431 -21.06 0.16 20.45
C ILE A 431 -22.32 -0.50 19.90
N SER A 432 -22.18 -1.11 18.72
CA SER A 432 -23.28 -1.83 18.09
C SER A 432 -22.76 -3.01 17.29
N ALA A 433 -23.42 -4.15 17.42
CA ALA A 433 -23.36 -5.16 16.37
C ALA A 433 -23.95 -4.54 15.10
N ILE A 434 -23.17 -4.47 14.02
CA ILE A 434 -23.71 -3.97 12.76
C ILE A 434 -24.39 -5.13 12.03
N PRO A 435 -25.63 -4.95 11.54
CA PRO A 435 -26.25 -5.95 10.68
C PRO A 435 -25.40 -6.14 9.43
N GLN A 436 -24.70 -7.28 9.39
CA GLN A 436 -24.23 -8.01 8.22
C GLN A 436 -23.91 -7.15 6.97
N VAL A 437 -22.69 -6.62 6.88
CA VAL A 437 -22.16 -5.97 5.66
C VAL A 437 -21.95 -6.99 4.53
N MET A 438 -21.91 -8.30 4.85
CA MET A 438 -21.76 -9.43 3.91
C MET A 438 -22.66 -10.62 4.27
N GLY A 439 -23.84 -10.39 4.85
CA GLY A 439 -24.70 -11.49 5.29
C GLY A 439 -24.09 -12.30 6.44
N THR A 440 -24.15 -13.63 6.35
CA THR A 440 -23.59 -14.57 7.34
C THR A 440 -22.09 -14.78 7.24
N LEU A 441 -21.45 -14.26 6.17
CA LEU A 441 -20.05 -14.53 5.85
C LEU A 441 -19.09 -13.76 6.76
N GLU A 442 -19.57 -12.69 7.39
CA GLU A 442 -18.79 -11.82 8.23
C GLU A 442 -19.63 -11.34 9.40
N ARG A 443 -19.07 -11.42 10.60
CA ARG A 443 -19.67 -10.82 11.79
C ARG A 443 -18.88 -9.60 12.19
N CYS A 444 -19.59 -8.50 12.42
CA CYS A 444 -18.98 -7.23 12.72
C CYS A 444 -19.58 -6.56 13.97
N VAL A 445 -18.71 -5.96 14.76
CA VAL A 445 -19.09 -5.02 15.83
C VAL A 445 -18.39 -3.69 15.55
N GLN A 446 -19.18 -2.62 15.50
CA GLN A 446 -18.66 -1.26 15.40
C GLN A 446 -18.56 -0.66 16.80
N VAL A 447 -17.44 -0.01 17.06
CA VAL A 447 -17.11 0.69 18.30
C VAL A 447 -16.67 2.11 17.95
N ASP A 448 -17.41 3.10 18.42
CA ASP A 448 -17.09 4.51 18.29
C ASP A 448 -16.56 5.03 19.64
N ARG A 449 -15.36 5.63 19.64
CA ARG A 449 -14.66 6.17 20.81
C ARG A 449 -14.16 7.58 20.58
N THR A 450 -13.93 8.33 21.65
CA THR A 450 -13.28 9.65 21.61
C THR A 450 -11.96 9.65 22.36
N ILE A 451 -11.00 10.41 21.83
CA ILE A 451 -9.78 10.83 22.52
C ILE A 451 -9.68 12.33 22.30
N GLY A 452 -9.80 13.12 23.36
CA GLY A 452 -9.80 14.59 23.23
C GLY A 452 -10.93 15.08 22.32
N GLN A 453 -10.57 15.73 21.22
CA GLN A 453 -11.47 16.23 20.18
C GLN A 453 -11.62 15.26 19.00
N SER A 454 -10.90 14.14 19.02
CA SER A 454 -10.85 13.18 17.91
C SER A 454 -11.83 12.03 18.12
N THR A 455 -12.40 11.53 17.02
CA THR A 455 -13.34 10.39 17.03
C THR A 455 -12.75 9.22 16.28
N PHE A 456 -12.73 8.05 16.93
CA PHE A 456 -12.30 6.77 16.37
C PHE A 456 -13.52 5.88 16.17
N ARG A 457 -13.75 5.44 14.94
CA ARG A 457 -14.72 4.39 14.60
C ARG A 457 -13.98 3.15 14.17
N GLN A 458 -14.08 2.09 14.96
CA GLN A 458 -13.45 0.81 14.68
C GLN A 458 -14.49 -0.27 14.42
N THR A 459 -14.34 -0.98 13.31
CA THR A 459 -15.13 -2.17 13.01
C THR A 459 -14.26 -3.40 13.26
N TYR A 460 -14.63 -4.17 14.28
CA TYR A 460 -14.11 -5.51 14.49
C TYR A 460 -14.81 -6.46 13.54
N SER A 461 -14.07 -7.06 12.62
CA SER A 461 -14.58 -8.02 11.66
C SER A 461 -13.94 -9.38 11.89
N LEU A 462 -14.80 -10.40 11.99
CA LEU A 462 -14.42 -11.80 11.94
C LEU A 462 -15.19 -12.50 10.83
N GLN A 463 -14.48 -12.83 9.76
CA GLN A 463 -15.01 -13.56 8.61
C GLN A 463 -15.05 -15.06 8.89
N GLN A 464 -15.99 -15.75 8.25
CA GLN A 464 -16.00 -17.22 8.26
C GLN A 464 -14.72 -17.76 7.62
N GLY A 465 -14.11 -18.79 8.21
CA GLY A 465 -12.86 -19.36 7.71
C GLY A 465 -11.59 -18.53 7.97
N ALA A 466 -11.70 -17.31 8.51
CA ALA A 466 -10.54 -16.46 8.80
C ALA A 466 -9.89 -16.81 10.15
N LYS A 467 -8.55 -16.81 10.20
CA LYS A 467 -7.77 -17.10 11.41
C LYS A 467 -7.40 -15.87 12.24
N MET A 468 -7.79 -14.69 11.79
CA MET A 468 -7.40 -13.41 12.38
C MET A 468 -8.61 -12.49 12.55
N LEU A 469 -8.54 -11.63 13.57
CA LEU A 469 -9.50 -10.55 13.78
C LEU A 469 -9.00 -9.30 13.05
N LYS A 470 -9.83 -8.70 12.18
CA LYS A 470 -9.50 -7.44 11.48
C LYS A 470 -10.12 -6.25 12.21
N MET A 471 -9.34 -5.18 12.36
CA MET A 471 -9.74 -3.89 12.95
C MET A 471 -9.68 -2.82 11.87
N GLN A 472 -10.81 -2.57 11.21
CA GLN A 472 -10.94 -1.46 10.26
C GLN A 472 -11.21 -0.17 11.03
N THR A 473 -10.33 0.82 10.88
CA THR A 473 -10.35 2.03 11.69
C THR A 473 -10.55 3.26 10.81
N ARG A 474 -11.51 4.09 11.20
CA ARG A 474 -11.75 5.43 10.68
C ARG A 474 -11.52 6.43 11.79
N VAL A 475 -10.75 7.48 11.54
CA VAL A 475 -10.46 8.50 12.56
C VAL A 475 -10.73 9.87 11.98
N ASP A 476 -11.50 10.68 12.70
CA ASP A 476 -11.46 12.13 12.56
C ASP A 476 -10.44 12.68 13.56
N TRP A 477 -9.22 12.95 13.09
CA TRP A 477 -8.08 13.30 13.92
C TRP A 477 -7.92 14.82 14.03
N GLN A 478 -8.03 15.31 15.25
CA GLN A 478 -8.02 16.75 15.60
C GLN A 478 -7.01 17.08 16.70
N GLU A 479 -6.30 16.09 17.24
CA GLU A 479 -5.34 16.32 18.32
C GLU A 479 -4.05 17.01 17.83
N ARG A 480 -3.41 17.72 18.76
CA ARG A 480 -2.11 18.38 18.58
C ARG A 480 -1.15 17.84 19.64
N HIS A 481 0.13 17.70 19.27
CA HIS A 481 1.20 17.17 20.12
C HIS A 481 0.78 15.90 20.89
N THR A 482 0.13 14.99 20.17
CA THR A 482 -0.44 13.76 20.73
C THR A 482 -0.01 12.57 19.87
N LEU A 483 0.42 11.50 20.53
CA LEU A 483 0.74 10.21 19.93
C LEU A 483 -0.34 9.21 20.35
N VAL A 484 -0.96 8.51 19.39
CA VAL A 484 -1.88 7.41 19.68
C VAL A 484 -1.31 6.09 19.19
N LYS A 485 -1.24 5.12 20.10
CA LYS A 485 -0.90 3.73 19.82
C LYS A 485 -2.09 2.82 20.12
N VAL A 486 -2.11 1.65 19.51
CA VAL A 486 -2.97 0.54 19.94
C VAL A 486 -2.15 -0.52 20.65
N SER A 487 -2.69 -1.07 21.74
CA SER A 487 -2.02 -2.04 22.60
C SER A 487 -2.73 -3.39 22.64
N PHE A 488 -1.93 -4.47 22.58
CA PHE A 488 -2.36 -5.86 22.77
C PHE A 488 -1.47 -6.54 23.82
N PRO A 489 -1.91 -6.61 25.08
CA PRO A 489 -1.18 -7.32 26.12
C PRO A 489 -1.47 -8.84 26.01
N LEU A 490 -0.42 -9.63 25.83
CA LEU A 490 -0.47 -11.03 25.42
C LEU A 490 -0.22 -11.99 26.58
N ASN A 491 -0.91 -13.12 26.58
CA ASN A 491 -0.68 -14.23 27.49
C ASN A 491 0.50 -15.12 27.02
N LEU A 492 1.54 -14.50 26.49
CA LEU A 492 2.82 -15.10 26.08
C LEU A 492 3.93 -14.10 26.36
N GLU A 493 5.15 -14.59 26.61
CA GLU A 493 6.34 -13.75 26.72
C GLU A 493 7.46 -14.29 25.84
N ALA A 494 8.17 -13.42 25.13
CA ALA A 494 9.34 -13.79 24.32
C ALA A 494 10.47 -12.76 24.46
N ASP A 495 11.71 -13.24 24.39
CA ASP A 495 12.92 -12.40 24.50
C ASP A 495 13.20 -11.59 23.23
N TYR A 496 12.60 -11.97 22.10
CA TYR A 496 12.76 -11.31 20.81
C TYR A 496 11.41 -11.13 20.11
N ALA A 497 11.28 -10.02 19.40
CA ALA A 497 10.24 -9.80 18.41
C ALA A 497 10.85 -9.83 17.01
N THR A 498 10.11 -10.37 16.04
CA THR A 498 10.52 -10.44 14.64
C THR A 498 9.71 -9.44 13.82
N TYR A 499 10.38 -8.65 13.00
CA TYR A 499 9.76 -7.59 12.18
C TYR A 499 10.07 -7.83 10.72
N GLU A 500 9.08 -7.58 9.86
CA GLU A 500 9.31 -7.55 8.43
C GLU A 500 10.10 -6.30 8.02
N ILE A 501 11.16 -6.51 7.24
CA ILE A 501 11.92 -5.47 6.54
C ILE A 501 11.83 -5.72 5.03
N PRO A 502 12.24 -4.77 4.17
CA PRO A 502 12.26 -5.03 2.73
C PRO A 502 13.03 -6.31 2.38
N CYS A 503 12.34 -7.26 1.76
CA CYS A 503 12.88 -8.55 1.32
C CYS A 503 13.49 -9.42 2.44
N GLY A 504 13.06 -9.26 3.69
CA GLY A 504 13.54 -10.11 4.79
C GLY A 504 12.92 -9.82 6.14
N VAL A 505 13.57 -10.27 7.21
CA VAL A 505 13.15 -9.99 8.58
C VAL A 505 14.33 -9.57 9.45
N ILE A 506 14.03 -8.86 10.54
CA ILE A 506 15.00 -8.57 11.59
C ILE A 506 14.43 -8.94 12.95
N GLN A 507 15.27 -9.51 13.81
CA GLN A 507 14.92 -9.76 15.21
C GLN A 507 15.48 -8.65 16.10
N ARG A 508 14.67 -8.18 17.04
CA ARG A 508 15.10 -7.23 18.08
C ARG A 508 14.73 -7.76 19.45
N THR A 509 15.61 -7.54 20.43
CA THR A 509 15.37 -7.93 21.81
C THR A 509 14.20 -7.13 22.40
N THR A 510 13.32 -7.80 23.13
CA THR A 510 12.29 -7.15 23.94
C THR A 510 12.81 -6.77 25.34
N LYS A 511 14.04 -7.18 25.66
CA LYS A 511 14.76 -6.97 26.93
C LYS A 511 16.09 -6.25 26.65
N PRO A 512 16.07 -4.96 26.29
CA PRO A 512 17.27 -4.24 25.89
C PRO A 512 18.25 -4.02 27.05
N GLU A 513 19.52 -4.33 26.85
CA GLU A 513 20.60 -4.16 27.84
C GLU A 513 21.60 -3.08 27.42
N THR A 514 21.97 -3.03 26.14
CA THR A 514 22.91 -2.04 25.60
C THR A 514 22.22 -0.74 25.22
N GLU A 515 22.97 0.36 25.11
CA GLU A 515 22.38 1.66 24.68
C GLU A 515 21.78 1.58 23.27
N ALA A 516 22.45 0.88 22.34
CA ALA A 516 21.92 0.64 20.99
C ALA A 516 20.59 -0.14 20.99
N GLU A 517 20.42 -1.13 21.87
CA GLU A 517 19.16 -1.87 22.01
C GLU A 517 18.08 -0.99 22.67
N LYS A 518 18.44 -0.22 23.71
CA LYS A 518 17.51 0.70 24.37
C LYS A 518 17.02 1.79 23.44
N ALA A 519 17.81 2.17 22.44
CA ALA A 519 17.42 3.13 21.42
C ALA A 519 16.32 2.61 20.48
N GLN A 520 16.07 1.30 20.41
CA GLN A 520 15.13 0.64 19.49
C GLN A 520 13.73 0.47 20.10
N TRP A 521 13.22 1.51 20.77
CA TRP A 521 11.90 1.50 21.42
C TRP A 521 10.73 1.83 20.47
N GLU A 522 11.02 2.33 19.27
CA GLU A 522 10.08 2.49 18.16
C GLU A 522 10.83 2.11 16.89
N VAL A 523 10.34 1.12 16.15
CA VAL A 523 11.06 0.53 15.02
C VAL A 523 10.16 0.43 13.79
N PRO A 524 10.73 0.61 12.58
CA PRO A 524 9.98 0.44 11.36
C PRO A 524 9.75 -1.06 11.07
N ALA A 525 8.56 -1.41 10.63
CA ALA A 525 8.26 -2.69 9.99
C ALA A 525 7.31 -2.49 8.81
N MET A 526 7.33 -3.41 7.85
CA MET A 526 6.47 -3.34 6.66
C MET A 526 5.03 -3.73 6.98
N HIS A 527 4.64 -4.98 6.75
CA HIS A 527 3.25 -5.43 6.91
C HIS A 527 2.98 -6.08 8.25
N TRP A 528 4.00 -6.55 8.97
CA TRP A 528 3.78 -7.28 10.23
C TRP A 528 4.96 -7.19 11.22
N ALA A 529 4.62 -7.39 12.50
CA ALA A 529 5.53 -7.75 13.57
C ALA A 529 4.99 -8.98 14.31
N ASP A 530 5.89 -9.85 14.77
CA ASP A 530 5.56 -11.12 15.43
C ASP A 530 6.24 -11.21 16.80
N LEU A 531 5.48 -11.71 17.79
CA LEU A 531 5.99 -12.09 19.10
C LEU A 531 5.63 -13.56 19.35
N SER A 532 6.64 -14.42 19.38
CA SER A 532 6.47 -15.87 19.51
C SER A 532 7.49 -16.49 20.46
N ASP A 533 7.07 -17.50 21.23
CA ASP A 533 7.91 -18.26 22.17
C ASP A 533 8.49 -19.55 21.57
N GLY A 534 8.32 -19.73 20.25
CA GLY A 534 8.69 -20.91 19.47
C GLY A 534 7.62 -22.01 19.40
N ASN A 535 6.65 -22.03 20.33
CA ASN A 535 5.51 -22.97 20.28
C ASN A 535 4.21 -22.27 19.94
N TYR A 536 4.06 -21.01 20.34
CA TYR A 536 2.89 -20.18 20.12
C TYR A 536 3.32 -18.74 19.85
N GLY A 537 2.57 -18.05 19.01
CA GLY A 537 2.87 -16.67 18.65
C GLY A 537 1.64 -15.87 18.30
N VAL A 538 1.85 -14.56 18.23
CA VAL A 538 0.85 -13.61 17.77
C VAL A 538 1.55 -12.62 16.85
N SER A 539 1.09 -12.56 15.61
CA SER A 539 1.49 -11.54 14.65
C SER A 539 0.47 -10.39 14.65
N LEU A 540 0.97 -9.15 14.62
CA LEU A 540 0.19 -7.93 14.42
C LEU A 540 0.46 -7.37 13.04
N LEU A 541 -0.50 -7.52 12.14
CA LEU A 541 -0.43 -7.14 10.73
C LEU A 541 -1.03 -5.75 10.52
N ASN A 542 -0.59 -5.02 9.50
CA ASN A 542 -1.09 -3.68 9.17
C ASN A 542 -1.15 -3.43 7.65
N ASP A 543 -1.94 -2.45 7.23
CA ASP A 543 -2.05 -2.02 5.82
C ASP A 543 -1.37 -0.67 5.50
N CYS A 544 -0.93 0.11 6.48
CA CYS A 544 -0.23 1.37 6.23
C CYS A 544 0.53 1.97 7.43
N LYS A 545 0.70 1.22 8.52
CA LYS A 545 1.33 1.69 9.76
C LYS A 545 2.70 1.06 9.91
N TYR A 546 3.72 1.90 10.01
CA TYR A 546 5.11 1.43 9.98
C TYR A 546 5.79 1.44 11.36
N GLY A 547 5.27 2.19 12.33
CA GLY A 547 5.87 2.30 13.67
C GLY A 547 5.39 1.21 14.64
N TYR A 548 6.29 0.34 15.07
CA TYR A 548 6.02 -0.69 16.06
C TYR A 548 6.84 -0.49 17.33
N ASP A 549 6.24 -0.88 18.46
CA ASP A 549 6.85 -0.87 19.79
C ASP A 549 6.44 -2.16 20.51
N VAL A 550 7.35 -3.14 20.61
CA VAL A 550 7.04 -4.45 21.18
C VAL A 550 7.78 -4.63 22.50
N LYS A 551 7.05 -5.06 23.53
CA LYS A 551 7.57 -5.43 24.85
C LYS A 551 7.51 -6.95 25.02
N PRO A 552 8.11 -7.55 26.07
CA PRO A 552 8.21 -9.00 26.21
C PRO A 552 6.88 -9.74 26.09
N ASN A 553 5.77 -9.14 26.53
CA ASN A 553 4.42 -9.72 26.50
C ASN A 553 3.38 -8.77 25.90
N GLN A 554 3.77 -7.83 25.03
CA GLN A 554 2.86 -6.80 24.54
C GLN A 554 3.25 -6.33 23.13
N LEU A 555 2.30 -6.36 22.22
CA LEU A 555 2.43 -5.75 20.90
C LEU A 555 1.80 -4.35 20.92
N LEU A 556 2.55 -3.33 20.51
CA LEU A 556 2.00 -2.01 20.22
C LEU A 556 2.26 -1.60 18.76
N LEU A 557 1.26 -0.95 18.17
CA LEU A 557 1.33 -0.34 16.84
C LEU A 557 1.01 1.15 16.96
N THR A 558 1.89 1.99 16.47
CA THR A 558 1.68 3.44 16.44
C THR A 558 0.75 3.81 15.30
N LEU A 559 -0.35 4.52 15.61
CA LEU A 559 -1.43 4.79 14.66
C LEU A 559 -1.33 6.19 14.04
N LEU A 560 -1.28 7.23 14.88
CA LEU A 560 -1.33 8.63 14.46
C LEU A 560 -0.51 9.51 15.40
N ARG A 561 -0.04 10.64 14.87
CA ARG A 561 0.63 11.72 15.59
C ARG A 561 -0.03 13.06 15.25
N GLY A 562 0.14 14.05 16.11
CA GLY A 562 -0.32 15.43 15.88
C GLY A 562 0.84 16.42 15.88
N ALA A 563 1.86 16.22 15.03
CA ALA A 563 2.97 17.17 14.91
C ALA A 563 2.50 18.50 14.30
N GLU A 564 3.19 19.61 14.63
CA GLU A 564 2.87 20.97 14.15
C GLU A 564 4.02 21.63 13.39
N TRP A 565 5.19 20.99 13.31
CA TRP A 565 6.30 21.52 12.53
C TRP A 565 6.97 20.40 11.73
N PRO A 566 7.18 20.59 10.41
CA PRO A 566 7.10 21.85 9.67
C PRO A 566 5.73 22.16 9.06
N ASP A 567 4.79 21.23 9.15
CA ASP A 567 3.38 21.41 8.76
C ASP A 567 2.51 21.60 10.03
N PRO A 568 1.92 22.79 10.25
CA PRO A 568 1.07 23.10 11.41
C PRO A 568 -0.21 22.28 11.55
N ASP A 569 -0.65 21.65 10.46
CA ASP A 569 -1.87 20.86 10.41
C ASP A 569 -1.60 19.42 9.94
N ALA A 570 -0.36 18.93 10.12
CA ALA A 570 0.01 17.56 9.81
C ALA A 570 -0.99 16.56 10.41
N ASP A 571 -1.39 15.58 9.60
CA ASP A 571 -2.35 14.53 9.94
C ASP A 571 -3.75 14.98 10.38
N LYS A 572 -4.12 16.26 10.37
CA LYS A 572 -5.49 16.63 10.71
C LYS A 572 -6.50 16.13 9.69
N GLY A 573 -7.64 15.67 10.18
CA GLY A 573 -8.77 15.24 9.37
C GLY A 573 -8.94 13.73 9.31
N GLN A 574 -9.37 13.22 8.16
CA GLN A 574 -9.88 11.85 8.04
C GLN A 574 -8.79 10.83 7.72
N HIS A 575 -8.71 9.77 8.53
CA HIS A 575 -7.81 8.65 8.32
C HIS A 575 -8.55 7.33 8.20
N PHE A 576 -8.01 6.44 7.36
CA PHE A 576 -8.56 5.10 7.10
C PHE A 576 -7.41 4.11 7.08
N PHE A 577 -7.47 3.10 7.94
CA PHE A 577 -6.44 2.06 8.02
C PHE A 577 -6.97 0.79 8.66
N THR A 578 -6.31 -0.32 8.38
CA THR A 578 -6.63 -1.66 8.87
C THR A 578 -5.41 -2.31 9.49
N TYR A 579 -5.63 -2.98 10.61
CA TYR A 579 -4.66 -3.90 11.20
C TYR A 579 -5.37 -5.15 11.68
N ALA A 580 -4.62 -6.23 11.90
CA ALA A 580 -5.20 -7.51 12.26
C ALA A 580 -4.37 -8.22 13.33
N LEU A 581 -5.07 -8.85 14.28
CA LEU A 581 -4.46 -9.69 15.30
C LEU A 581 -4.56 -11.15 14.86
N TYR A 582 -3.40 -11.78 14.64
CA TYR A 582 -3.28 -13.14 14.12
C TYR A 582 -2.55 -14.05 15.12
N PRO A 583 -3.27 -14.76 16.00
CA PRO A 583 -2.69 -15.80 16.84
C PRO A 583 -2.39 -17.06 16.01
N HIS A 584 -1.30 -17.76 16.33
CA HIS A 584 -0.87 -18.94 15.60
C HIS A 584 -0.02 -19.90 16.44
N ALA A 585 0.17 -21.11 15.92
CA ALA A 585 1.15 -22.06 16.43
C ALA A 585 2.55 -21.74 15.88
N GLY A 586 3.59 -22.10 16.62
CA GLY A 586 4.98 -21.93 16.22
C GLY A 586 5.43 -20.47 16.15
N ASP A 587 6.42 -20.23 15.30
CA ASP A 587 6.96 -18.90 14.98
C ASP A 587 6.31 -18.30 13.73
N TRP A 588 6.74 -17.10 13.35
CA TRP A 588 6.27 -16.38 12.16
C TRP A 588 6.41 -17.16 10.84
N LYS A 589 7.38 -18.08 10.72
CA LYS A 589 7.55 -18.92 9.52
C LYS A 589 6.48 -19.98 9.44
N ALA A 590 6.29 -20.73 10.54
CA ALA A 590 5.23 -21.73 10.64
C ALA A 590 3.84 -21.10 10.51
N ALA A 591 3.69 -19.87 10.99
CA ALA A 591 2.47 -19.07 10.88
C ALA A 591 2.20 -18.55 9.47
N GLN A 592 3.20 -18.57 8.58
CA GLN A 592 3.18 -17.92 7.28
C GLN A 592 2.84 -16.42 7.40
N SER A 593 3.40 -15.72 8.39
CA SER A 593 3.09 -14.30 8.66
C SER A 593 3.40 -13.40 7.45
N VAL A 594 4.44 -13.72 6.66
CA VAL A 594 4.72 -13.06 5.38
C VAL A 594 3.52 -13.16 4.45
N LYS A 595 2.99 -14.37 4.23
CA LYS A 595 1.84 -14.58 3.34
C LYS A 595 0.65 -13.77 3.80
N HIS A 596 0.28 -13.88 5.09
CA HIS A 596 -0.86 -13.17 5.63
C HIS A 596 -0.70 -11.64 5.62
N GLY A 597 0.54 -11.14 5.78
CA GLY A 597 0.88 -9.72 5.58
C GLY A 597 0.56 -9.25 4.16
N TYR A 598 1.01 -9.99 3.14
CA TYR A 598 0.66 -9.72 1.75
C TYR A 598 -0.84 -9.88 1.48
N GLU A 599 -1.51 -10.89 2.03
CA GLU A 599 -2.94 -11.12 1.81
C GLU A 599 -3.82 -9.98 2.32
N LEU A 600 -3.44 -9.37 3.45
CA LEU A 600 -4.13 -8.19 4.00
C LEU A 600 -3.99 -6.96 3.09
N ASN A 601 -2.83 -6.81 2.45
CA ASN A 601 -2.49 -5.65 1.62
C ASN A 601 -2.88 -5.85 0.14
N MET A 602 -3.02 -7.10 -0.30
CA MET A 602 -3.33 -7.50 -1.67
C MET A 602 -4.55 -8.45 -1.71
N PRO A 603 -5.78 -7.92 -1.55
CA PRO A 603 -7.02 -8.72 -1.62
C PRO A 603 -7.28 -9.22 -3.05
N LEU A 604 -8.01 -10.33 -3.21
CA LEU A 604 -8.37 -10.85 -4.53
C LEU A 604 -9.13 -9.81 -5.38
N MET A 605 -8.82 -9.75 -6.68
CA MET A 605 -9.49 -8.83 -7.61
C MET A 605 -10.66 -9.54 -8.28
N ALA A 606 -11.89 -9.14 -7.97
CA ALA A 606 -13.09 -9.68 -8.61
C ALA A 606 -13.71 -8.67 -9.58
N GLN A 607 -13.91 -9.07 -10.84
CA GLN A 607 -14.47 -8.22 -11.89
C GLN A 607 -15.51 -8.97 -12.70
N VAL A 608 -16.64 -8.32 -12.95
CA VAL A 608 -17.62 -8.79 -13.94
C VAL A 608 -17.06 -8.51 -15.33
N ILE A 609 -16.91 -9.55 -16.15
CA ILE A 609 -16.43 -9.46 -17.52
C ILE A 609 -17.62 -9.19 -18.45
N PRO A 610 -17.62 -8.08 -19.22
CA PRO A 610 -18.72 -7.76 -20.13
C PRO A 610 -18.98 -8.86 -21.17
N ALA A 611 -20.25 -9.22 -21.33
CA ALA A 611 -20.69 -10.11 -22.41
C ALA A 611 -20.84 -9.30 -23.71
N ASN A 612 -19.77 -9.15 -24.50
CA ASN A 612 -19.77 -8.88 -25.95
C ASN A 612 -18.38 -8.38 -26.45
N GLY A 613 -18.01 -8.77 -27.68
CA GLY A 613 -17.69 -7.79 -28.72
C GLY A 613 -16.36 -7.87 -29.47
N ASP A 614 -15.34 -8.54 -28.95
CA ASP A 614 -14.02 -8.56 -29.61
C ASP A 614 -13.80 -9.87 -30.37
N ASP A 615 -13.28 -9.80 -31.61
CA ASP A 615 -12.94 -10.95 -32.48
C ASP A 615 -11.68 -11.69 -31.97
N ARG A 616 -11.31 -11.50 -30.70
CA ARG A 616 -10.11 -12.09 -30.12
C ARG A 616 -10.23 -13.60 -30.01
N PRO A 617 -9.13 -14.35 -30.25
CA PRO A 617 -9.12 -15.78 -30.07
C PRO A 617 -9.40 -16.18 -28.61
N GLN A 618 -10.48 -16.96 -28.40
CA GLN A 618 -10.78 -17.58 -27.12
C GLN A 618 -9.87 -18.79 -26.91
N THR A 619 -8.72 -18.57 -26.30
CA THR A 619 -7.64 -19.57 -26.16
C THR A 619 -7.36 -19.94 -24.72
N LEU A 620 -7.81 -19.15 -23.75
CA LEU A 620 -7.53 -19.39 -22.35
C LEU A 620 -8.60 -20.29 -21.71
N PRO A 621 -8.21 -21.22 -20.83
CA PRO A 621 -9.17 -21.92 -20.00
C PRO A 621 -9.83 -20.95 -19.00
N PRO A 622 -10.99 -21.29 -18.44
CA PRO A 622 -11.70 -20.40 -17.52
C PRO A 622 -11.13 -20.44 -16.09
N THR A 623 -10.09 -21.25 -15.86
CA THR A 623 -9.22 -21.26 -14.68
C THR A 623 -7.80 -21.49 -15.15
N ALA A 624 -6.85 -20.68 -14.69
CA ALA A 624 -5.45 -20.76 -15.09
C ALA A 624 -4.51 -20.31 -13.98
N SER A 625 -3.36 -20.97 -13.85
CA SER A 625 -2.19 -20.46 -13.12
C SER A 625 -1.20 -19.91 -14.15
N LEU A 626 -1.09 -18.58 -14.21
CA LEU A 626 -0.26 -17.91 -15.21
C LEU A 626 1.22 -17.97 -14.83
N LEU A 627 1.53 -17.90 -13.54
CA LEU A 627 2.86 -18.17 -12.99
C LEU A 627 2.74 -18.94 -11.67
N ASP A 628 3.57 -19.95 -11.51
CA ASP A 628 3.79 -20.65 -10.25
C ASP A 628 5.30 -20.83 -10.04
N LEU A 629 5.77 -20.41 -8.87
CA LEU A 629 7.19 -20.46 -8.49
C LEU A 629 7.53 -21.77 -7.77
N GLY A 630 6.53 -22.56 -7.36
CA GLY A 630 6.70 -23.88 -6.78
C GLY A 630 7.29 -23.91 -5.36
N ALA A 631 7.39 -22.76 -4.69
CA ALA A 631 7.95 -22.65 -3.35
C ALA A 631 7.18 -21.65 -2.48
N ASP A 632 6.86 -22.06 -1.25
CA ASP A 632 6.09 -21.27 -0.28
C ASP A 632 6.84 -20.05 0.28
N ASN A 633 8.17 -20.06 0.18
CA ASN A 633 9.06 -19.00 0.67
C ASN A 633 9.59 -18.11 -0.45
N LEU A 634 9.00 -18.15 -1.66
CA LEU A 634 9.27 -17.21 -2.75
C LEU A 634 8.11 -16.24 -2.96
N VAL A 635 8.43 -14.96 -2.93
CA VAL A 635 7.46 -13.88 -3.17
C VAL A 635 7.83 -13.17 -4.47
N LEU A 636 6.86 -13.02 -5.37
CA LEU A 636 7.05 -12.28 -6.62
C LEU A 636 7.13 -10.78 -6.32
N MET A 637 8.16 -10.12 -6.85
CA MET A 637 8.31 -8.67 -6.80
C MET A 637 7.92 -8.00 -8.11
N ALA A 638 8.23 -8.65 -9.23
CA ALA A 638 7.90 -8.13 -10.56
C ALA A 638 7.78 -9.27 -11.57
N PHE A 639 6.77 -9.16 -12.43
CA PHE A 639 6.75 -9.82 -13.73
C PHE A 639 6.39 -8.77 -14.76
N LYS A 640 7.36 -8.37 -15.59
CA LYS A 640 7.24 -7.23 -16.50
C LYS A 640 7.95 -7.44 -17.82
N GLN A 641 7.63 -6.62 -18.82
CA GLN A 641 8.42 -6.57 -20.07
C GLN A 641 9.83 -6.05 -19.79
N SER A 642 10.84 -6.59 -20.48
CA SER A 642 12.22 -6.11 -20.41
C SER A 642 12.33 -4.64 -20.85
N GLU A 643 13.27 -3.92 -20.22
CA GLU A 643 13.57 -2.54 -20.60
C GLU A 643 14.17 -2.45 -22.02
N ASP A 644 14.98 -3.43 -22.38
CA ASP A 644 15.77 -3.40 -23.61
C ASP A 644 15.12 -4.16 -24.78
N SER A 645 14.17 -5.05 -24.51
CA SER A 645 13.55 -5.91 -25.53
C SER A 645 12.04 -6.09 -25.32
N PRO A 646 11.20 -5.79 -26.33
CA PRO A 646 9.75 -5.99 -26.22
C PRO A 646 9.34 -7.47 -26.26
N ASP A 647 10.23 -8.38 -26.67
CA ASP A 647 9.96 -9.81 -26.80
C ASP A 647 10.44 -10.63 -25.57
N GLU A 648 11.10 -9.96 -24.60
CA GLU A 648 11.61 -10.59 -23.39
C GLU A 648 10.87 -10.10 -22.15
N TRP A 649 10.75 -10.98 -21.16
CA TRP A 649 10.09 -10.72 -19.89
C TRP A 649 11.06 -10.90 -18.75
N ILE A 650 10.83 -10.22 -17.64
CA ILE A 650 11.64 -10.29 -16.43
C ILE A 650 10.77 -10.78 -15.30
N LEU A 651 11.21 -11.85 -14.65
CA LEU A 651 10.65 -12.34 -13.39
C LEU A 651 11.63 -12.00 -12.27
N ARG A 652 11.16 -11.32 -11.22
CA ARG A 652 11.93 -11.03 -10.02
C ARG A 652 11.18 -11.55 -8.79
N CYS A 653 11.86 -12.29 -7.94
CA CYS A 653 11.34 -12.75 -6.67
C CYS A 653 12.39 -12.61 -5.56
N TYR A 654 11.96 -12.73 -4.31
CA TYR A 654 12.85 -12.85 -3.17
C TYR A 654 12.49 -14.03 -2.27
N GLU A 655 13.49 -14.54 -1.56
CA GLU A 655 13.33 -15.57 -0.53
C GLU A 655 13.02 -14.92 0.82
N CYS A 656 11.91 -15.33 1.46
CA CYS A 656 11.34 -14.60 2.60
C CYS A 656 11.47 -15.30 3.97
N HIS A 657 12.00 -16.52 4.03
CA HIS A 657 12.11 -17.32 5.27
C HIS A 657 13.54 -17.45 5.80
N GLY A 658 14.55 -17.01 5.05
CA GLY A 658 15.97 -17.20 5.38
C GLY A 658 16.45 -18.63 5.14
N GLU A 659 15.82 -19.35 4.23
CA GLU A 659 16.10 -20.75 3.91
C GLU A 659 16.24 -20.93 2.38
N ASP A 660 17.06 -21.88 1.91
CA ASP A 660 17.18 -22.12 0.46
C ASP A 660 15.81 -22.46 -0.14
N ALA A 661 15.40 -21.73 -1.18
CA ALA A 661 14.19 -22.00 -1.95
C ALA A 661 14.53 -22.66 -3.29
N GLN A 662 13.71 -23.63 -3.69
CA GLN A 662 13.80 -24.25 -5.00
C GLN A 662 12.71 -23.69 -5.92
N LEU A 663 13.06 -22.70 -6.75
CA LEU A 663 12.19 -22.21 -7.82
C LEU A 663 11.95 -23.35 -8.81
N THR A 664 10.69 -23.74 -8.97
CA THR A 664 10.20 -24.70 -9.95
C THR A 664 9.13 -24.01 -10.78
N PHE A 665 9.57 -23.40 -11.88
CA PHE A 665 8.75 -22.48 -12.66
C PHE A 665 7.72 -23.23 -13.51
N HIS A 666 6.45 -22.95 -13.26
CA HIS A 666 5.32 -23.46 -14.03
C HIS A 666 4.46 -22.30 -14.54
N SER A 667 3.87 -22.47 -15.73
CA SER A 667 3.02 -21.46 -16.36
C SER A 667 2.10 -22.13 -17.38
N ASP A 668 0.79 -21.93 -17.25
CA ASP A 668 -0.19 -22.40 -18.24
C ASP A 668 -0.06 -21.70 -19.61
N LEU A 669 0.69 -20.58 -19.65
CA LEU A 669 1.01 -19.85 -20.88
C LEU A 669 2.20 -20.44 -21.67
N GLY A 670 2.83 -21.51 -21.18
CA GLY A 670 4.01 -22.11 -21.83
C GLY A 670 5.26 -21.22 -21.79
N LEU A 671 5.40 -20.41 -20.75
CA LEU A 671 6.58 -19.58 -20.53
C LEU A 671 7.78 -20.43 -20.08
N GLU A 672 8.98 -19.99 -20.46
CA GLU A 672 10.24 -20.66 -20.11
C GLU A 672 11.16 -19.74 -19.31
N LEU A 673 11.68 -20.26 -18.20
CA LEU A 673 12.65 -19.58 -17.34
C LEU A 673 14.03 -19.58 -18.02
N GLY A 674 14.51 -18.37 -18.34
CA GLY A 674 15.79 -18.11 -18.98
C GLY A 674 16.93 -17.88 -17.98
N GLU A 675 17.93 -17.12 -18.42
CA GLU A 675 19.13 -16.85 -17.61
C GLU A 675 18.87 -15.90 -16.42
N ARG A 676 19.77 -15.96 -15.42
CA ARG A 676 19.80 -15.02 -14.30
C ARG A 676 20.34 -13.66 -14.73
N VAL A 677 19.67 -12.60 -14.30
CA VAL A 677 20.06 -11.21 -14.53
C VAL A 677 20.15 -10.45 -13.20
N ASP A 678 20.84 -9.32 -13.21
CA ASP A 678 20.86 -8.41 -12.06
C ASP A 678 19.61 -7.52 -12.00
N LEU A 679 19.55 -6.61 -11.02
CA LEU A 679 18.41 -5.72 -10.84
C LEU A 679 18.19 -4.73 -12.01
N LEU A 680 19.22 -4.53 -12.84
CA LEU A 680 19.18 -3.70 -14.05
C LEU A 680 19.02 -4.57 -15.31
N GLU A 681 18.61 -5.83 -15.17
CA GLU A 681 18.30 -6.75 -16.27
C GLU A 681 19.51 -7.20 -17.11
N ARG A 682 20.72 -6.95 -16.59
CA ARG A 682 21.98 -7.32 -17.24
C ARG A 682 22.34 -8.76 -16.90
N SER A 683 22.80 -9.52 -17.89
CA SER A 683 23.25 -10.90 -17.70
C SER A 683 24.36 -10.98 -16.65
N THR A 684 24.31 -12.02 -15.81
CA THR A 684 25.29 -12.25 -14.75
C THR A 684 26.08 -13.52 -15.00
N ASP A 685 27.31 -13.61 -14.47
CA ASP A 685 28.13 -14.84 -14.52
C ASP A 685 27.63 -15.95 -13.55
N LEU A 686 26.53 -15.70 -12.82
CA LEU A 686 25.93 -16.65 -11.89
C LEU A 686 25.25 -17.80 -12.67
N GLN A 687 25.31 -19.01 -12.11
CA GLN A 687 24.88 -20.24 -12.79
C GLN A 687 23.50 -20.13 -13.45
N THR A 688 23.44 -20.67 -14.66
CA THR A 688 22.26 -20.87 -15.49
C THR A 688 21.19 -21.72 -14.80
N THR A 689 19.93 -21.41 -15.10
CA THR A 689 18.79 -22.26 -14.82
C THR A 689 19.01 -23.66 -15.38
N LYS A 690 18.49 -24.68 -14.69
CA LYS A 690 18.47 -26.06 -15.20
C LYS A 690 17.07 -26.36 -15.71
N GLY A 691 16.81 -25.99 -16.96
CA GLY A 691 15.45 -25.99 -17.51
C GLY A 691 14.59 -25.01 -16.71
N GLN A 692 13.45 -25.47 -16.20
CA GLN A 692 12.49 -24.66 -15.45
C GLN A 692 12.82 -24.54 -13.94
N THR A 693 14.08 -24.73 -13.54
CA THR A 693 14.45 -24.75 -12.12
C THR A 693 15.66 -23.86 -11.78
N ALA A 694 15.62 -23.23 -10.62
CA ALA A 694 16.72 -22.48 -10.03
C ALA A 694 16.70 -22.57 -8.50
N THR A 695 17.87 -22.54 -7.86
CA THR A 695 17.96 -22.38 -6.40
C THR A 695 18.06 -20.90 -6.08
N VAL A 696 17.30 -20.41 -5.12
CA VAL A 696 17.35 -19.05 -4.57
C VAL A 696 17.78 -19.16 -3.12
N ARG A 697 18.84 -18.45 -2.73
CA ARG A 697 19.47 -18.54 -1.40
C ARG A 697 18.66 -17.77 -0.34
N PRO A 698 18.91 -18.02 0.97
CA PRO A 698 18.36 -17.21 2.05
C PRO A 698 18.46 -15.71 1.78
N TRP A 699 17.33 -15.01 1.86
CA TRP A 699 17.22 -13.55 1.67
C TRP A 699 17.67 -13.03 0.30
N GLU A 700 17.88 -13.91 -0.69
CA GLU A 700 18.31 -13.51 -2.02
C GLU A 700 17.14 -12.89 -2.80
N ILE A 701 17.39 -11.74 -3.43
CA ILE A 701 16.56 -11.20 -4.50
C ILE A 701 17.11 -11.75 -5.82
N ALA A 702 16.33 -12.58 -6.50
CA ALA A 702 16.72 -13.23 -7.75
C ALA A 702 15.89 -12.69 -8.92
N SER A 703 16.56 -12.40 -10.04
CA SER A 703 15.90 -11.97 -11.29
C SER A 703 16.28 -12.89 -12.45
N PHE A 704 15.31 -13.18 -13.31
CA PHE A 704 15.44 -14.10 -14.43
C PHE A 704 14.80 -13.50 -15.68
N ARG A 705 15.39 -13.75 -16.85
CA ARG A 705 14.67 -13.59 -18.12
C ARG A 705 13.63 -14.69 -18.25
N VAL A 706 12.53 -14.38 -18.93
CA VAL A 706 11.46 -15.32 -19.26
C VAL A 706 11.09 -15.12 -20.72
N SER A 707 10.97 -16.22 -21.46
CA SER A 707 10.62 -16.22 -22.88
C SER A 707 9.30 -16.96 -23.14
N SER A 708 8.53 -16.47 -24.11
CA SER A 708 7.36 -17.19 -24.63
C SER A 708 7.76 -18.07 -25.82
N GLN A 709 7.34 -19.33 -25.84
CA GLN A 709 7.56 -20.24 -26.98
C GLN A 709 6.99 -19.72 -28.31
N GLN A 710 6.07 -18.74 -28.29
CA GLN A 710 5.50 -18.17 -29.52
C GLN A 710 6.51 -17.34 -30.34
N SER A 711 7.64 -16.88 -29.77
CA SER A 711 8.67 -16.17 -30.55
C SER A 711 9.49 -17.09 -31.46
N ALA A 712 9.54 -18.40 -31.17
CA ALA A 712 10.26 -19.37 -32.01
C ALA A 712 9.52 -19.71 -33.32
N VAL A 713 8.20 -19.51 -33.38
CA VAL A 713 7.39 -19.83 -34.56
C VAL A 713 7.36 -18.67 -35.58
N SER A 714 7.51 -17.42 -35.12
CA SER A 714 7.62 -16.25 -36.01
C SER A 714 8.95 -16.21 -36.79
N GLN A 715 10.01 -16.86 -36.30
CA GLN A 715 11.26 -17.03 -37.07
C GLN A 715 11.18 -18.11 -38.16
N ILE A 716 10.20 -19.03 -38.11
CA ILE A 716 10.05 -20.12 -39.10
C ILE A 716 9.07 -19.73 -40.22
N LEU A 717 8.19 -18.74 -40.01
CA LEU A 717 7.13 -18.39 -40.96
C LEU A 717 7.39 -17.17 -41.86
N ASN A 718 8.57 -16.54 -41.84
CA ASN A 718 8.80 -15.36 -42.69
C ASN A 718 10.17 -15.25 -43.40
N PRO A 719 10.48 -16.10 -44.40
CA PRO A 719 11.57 -15.86 -45.34
C PRO A 719 11.17 -15.03 -46.59
N LYS A 720 9.93 -14.52 -46.68
CA LYS A 720 9.42 -13.84 -47.88
C LYS A 720 8.96 -12.40 -47.63
N LEU A 721 9.78 -11.58 -46.98
CA LEU A 721 9.62 -10.10 -46.99
C LEU A 721 10.99 -9.39 -46.90
N LYS A 722 12.01 -9.97 -47.55
CA LYS A 722 13.24 -9.27 -47.96
C LYS A 722 13.53 -9.61 -49.42
N SER A 723 12.83 -8.93 -50.33
CA SER A 723 13.23 -8.77 -51.72
C SER A 723 12.74 -7.42 -52.23
#